data_AF-A0A061HB89-F1
#
_entry.id   AF-A0A061HB89-F1
#
_cell.length_a   1.000
_cell.length_b   1.000
_cell.length_c   1.000
_cell.angle_alpha   90.00
_cell.angle_beta   90.00
_cell.angle_gamma   90.00
#
_symmetry.space_group_name_H-M   'P 1'
#
loop_
_entity.id
_entity.type
_entity.pdbx_description
1 polymer ?
#
loop_
_entity_poly.entity_id
_entity_poly.type
_entity_poly.pdbx_seq_one_letter_code
_entity_poly.pdbx_strand_id
1 'polypeptide(L)'
;MTSTAMQAVASSSSSSTSAINYGANSGAAAAAAGGSAQPSTSTLVAEYLKSPDDLTKIPALRKKLLKEQSTLGAKLKAGAKDQLESVRSGLLKLQATRKDVAAVREAFGQVELLYNGGSGFGSGGGPDDVHSGGGSSGQGPGGANKSFKIISEVSQIHRNFVQTETTLAKLDSLPGKIELLAAMLSESQEDPMGPAPNLLPLHFHLSELERFRNETFQIARSCSADVRSTVAEFFAPLDGLVSSFERYLLDLGERTLDLVREGRGGVVVKLIKIVEKESREDEKAAAIRLAKKANLEGAARFRSVVANARVIKLYRPKVMDAMDRATGELFAECWSRFGADGGGLEFLQHLDWMYDDLRMVKDEVVPLFPPDYNVFRAFVKSYHKHLGALLREKILATDPEASALLELYQFTQDYIKTLTKELGADKAWLEPTLLAGKEQGIIDDYLGLITKKIDEWTSNLMSDEVREFVSRQNPPDEDNEGLYGLQGAAILFQMVNQQIDLAAESGQASVLAKVVDHAAKAMHSTQSTWLRVLEAEFRKQREAKHPDDVTGGLVEYVIALANDELKSADYAEALIARLEPMVSTKYKAGMREAVDNALNGFLDVSKRCTQVLVDLVFSDLKPALKDLFAFPAWYSEGTTTTVVETIRDYTSDYHDRLNPNLFDVLCDDLIDRFLISYIGALRRVGSGKLKMPAAAERIKADYDDAIAMFASFKKEDEVREKFEVLQMITSLVTSSSTMVFLPYWTFAKAHGAQLGFLEALVKARDDLKKDDVSAIMESARRKVKTEGLQDLVPEDGVPTVMSRVAQSYGGGGFGSNLLANLGVSRGDG
;
A
#
# COMPACT_ATOMS: atom_id res chain seq x y z
N MET A 1 -15.38 64.49 -27.43
CA MET A 1 -14.14 64.03 -26.77
C MET A 1 -14.21 62.50 -26.66
N THR A 2 -14.41 61.79 -27.79
CA THR A 2 -13.39 61.13 -28.66
C THR A 2 -12.78 59.93 -27.94
N SER A 3 -13.27 58.68 -28.03
CA SER A 3 -13.84 57.88 -29.14
C SER A 3 -12.85 57.56 -30.26
N THR A 4 -12.59 56.25 -30.43
CA THR A 4 -12.34 55.53 -31.71
C THR A 4 -10.97 55.67 -32.39
N ALA A 5 -10.60 54.58 -33.11
CA ALA A 5 -9.46 54.35 -34.01
C ALA A 5 -8.20 53.75 -33.32
N MET A 6 -7.60 52.63 -33.76
CA MET A 6 -7.46 52.15 -35.13
C MET A 6 -7.11 50.65 -35.15
N GLN A 7 -7.91 49.87 -35.88
CA GLN A 7 -7.60 48.55 -36.41
C GLN A 7 -6.85 48.72 -37.75
N ALA A 8 -6.08 47.70 -38.14
CA ALA A 8 -5.80 47.27 -39.52
C ALA A 8 -4.67 47.94 -40.36
N VAL A 9 -3.75 47.04 -40.78
CA VAL A 9 -3.20 46.83 -42.15
C VAL A 9 -2.12 47.78 -42.71
N ALA A 10 -0.90 47.22 -42.87
CA ALA A 10 -0.12 47.16 -44.12
C ALA A 10 1.22 46.40 -43.83
N SER A 11 1.43 45.13 -44.20
CA SER A 11 1.86 44.60 -45.51
C SER A 11 3.11 45.28 -46.11
N SER A 12 4.27 44.61 -46.13
CA SER A 12 5.00 44.17 -47.36
C SER A 12 6.49 43.77 -47.15
N SER A 13 6.88 42.71 -47.87
CA SER A 13 8.24 42.27 -48.33
C SER A 13 9.29 41.80 -47.30
N SER A 14 9.54 40.49 -47.15
CA SER A 14 10.44 39.58 -47.91
C SER A 14 11.88 39.58 -47.34
N SER A 15 12.58 38.47 -47.08
CA SER A 15 12.73 37.24 -47.85
C SER A 15 13.34 36.09 -47.00
N SER A 16 13.10 34.88 -47.47
CA SER A 16 13.56 33.56 -47.04
C SER A 16 15.06 33.31 -47.16
N THR A 17 15.65 32.48 -46.28
CA THR A 17 16.71 31.53 -46.71
C THR A 17 16.76 30.28 -45.84
N SER A 18 16.50 29.16 -46.50
CA SER A 18 16.57 27.77 -46.05
C SER A 18 18.02 27.28 -46.02
N ALA A 19 18.43 26.51 -45.00
CA ALA A 19 19.73 25.82 -44.98
C ALA A 19 19.55 24.30 -44.98
N ILE A 20 20.13 23.70 -46.02
CA ILE A 20 20.12 22.29 -46.42
C ILE A 20 21.20 21.54 -45.63
N ASN A 21 20.89 20.34 -45.12
CA ASN A 21 21.85 19.45 -44.45
C ASN A 21 22.17 18.27 -45.37
N TYR A 22 23.44 18.12 -45.77
CA TYR A 22 23.96 16.98 -46.54
C TYR A 22 24.84 16.12 -45.62
N GLY A 23 24.55 14.82 -45.56
CA GLY A 23 25.43 13.82 -44.95
C GLY A 23 26.12 12.95 -46.00
N ALA A 24 27.38 12.60 -45.77
CA ALA A 24 27.99 11.33 -46.20
C ALA A 24 29.34 11.04 -45.48
N ASN A 25 29.21 10.26 -44.40
CA ASN A 25 29.91 9.03 -44.01
C ASN A 25 31.44 8.88 -43.77
N SER A 26 31.69 7.99 -42.80
CA SER A 26 32.93 7.35 -42.32
C SER A 26 33.73 8.15 -41.29
N GLY A 27 34.07 7.62 -40.11
CA GLY A 27 34.06 6.23 -39.68
C GLY A 27 35.26 6.01 -38.77
N ALA A 28 35.23 6.64 -37.59
CA ALA A 28 36.08 6.38 -36.42
C ALA A 28 35.67 7.40 -35.34
N ALA A 29 35.23 6.92 -34.17
CA ALA A 29 34.90 7.65 -32.94
C ALA A 29 33.44 7.60 -32.45
N ALA A 30 32.68 6.54 -32.76
CA ALA A 30 31.46 6.20 -32.02
C ALA A 30 31.79 5.16 -30.94
N ALA A 31 32.54 5.58 -29.92
CA ALA A 31 32.59 4.91 -28.63
C ALA A 31 32.47 6.00 -27.56
N ALA A 32 31.49 5.83 -26.67
CA ALA A 32 31.13 6.69 -25.54
C ALA A 32 30.32 7.98 -25.86
N ALA A 33 29.00 7.81 -26.01
CA ALA A 33 28.02 8.81 -25.55
C ALA A 33 26.66 8.12 -25.34
N GLY A 34 26.49 7.49 -24.18
CA GLY A 34 25.18 7.12 -23.67
C GLY A 34 24.36 8.37 -23.39
N GLY A 35 23.07 8.31 -23.71
CA GLY A 35 22.11 9.34 -23.35
C GLY A 35 21.95 9.42 -21.84
N SER A 36 22.33 10.56 -21.26
CA SER A 36 21.84 11.03 -19.97
C SER A 36 21.38 12.46 -20.18
N ALA A 37 20.12 12.75 -19.85
CA ALA A 37 19.67 14.13 -19.70
C ALA A 37 20.68 14.86 -18.79
N GLN A 38 21.26 15.96 -19.28
CA GLN A 38 22.16 16.78 -18.47
C GLN A 38 21.36 17.28 -17.26
N PRO A 39 21.78 16.98 -16.02
CA PRO A 39 21.13 17.52 -14.84
C PRO A 39 21.22 19.05 -14.90
N SER A 40 20.10 19.73 -14.67
CA SER A 40 20.07 21.18 -14.55
C SER A 40 21.06 21.61 -13.47
N THR A 41 21.74 22.74 -13.68
CA THR A 41 22.78 23.27 -12.78
C THR A 41 22.29 23.46 -11.34
N SER A 42 20.97 23.61 -11.14
CA SER A 42 20.34 23.64 -9.82
C SER A 42 20.38 22.31 -9.07
N THR A 43 20.28 21.17 -9.77
CA THR A 43 20.26 19.82 -9.17
C THR A 43 21.62 19.41 -8.63
N LEU A 44 22.70 19.76 -9.36
CA LEU A 44 24.08 19.55 -8.92
C LEU A 44 24.43 20.40 -7.69
N VAL A 45 23.94 21.65 -7.62
CA VAL A 45 24.17 22.53 -6.45
C VAL A 45 23.46 21.99 -5.21
N ALA A 46 22.25 21.47 -5.36
CA ALA A 46 21.50 20.84 -4.27
C ALA A 46 22.13 19.53 -3.77
N GLU A 47 22.87 18.81 -4.64
CA GLU A 47 23.53 17.57 -4.28
C GLU A 47 24.80 17.79 -3.42
N TYR A 48 25.52 18.88 -3.65
CA TYR A 48 26.78 19.20 -2.97
C TYR A 48 26.64 20.07 -1.71
N LEU A 49 25.51 20.77 -1.50
CA LEU A 49 25.27 21.66 -0.36
C LEU A 49 24.00 21.25 0.38
N LYS A 50 24.08 20.18 1.19
CA LYS A 50 22.93 19.64 1.95
C LYS A 50 22.79 20.25 3.35
N SER A 51 23.88 20.80 3.92
CA SER A 51 23.88 21.44 5.25
C SER A 51 24.60 22.81 5.24
N PRO A 52 24.31 23.72 6.19
CA PRO A 52 24.96 25.03 6.29
C PRO A 52 26.50 24.97 6.44
N ASP A 53 27.04 23.91 7.05
CA ASP A 53 28.48 23.71 7.24
C ASP A 53 29.23 23.37 5.93
N ASP A 54 28.50 22.89 4.91
CA ASP A 54 29.09 22.56 3.59
C ASP A 54 29.52 23.80 2.79
N LEU A 55 29.10 25.01 3.21
CA LEU A 55 29.56 26.28 2.63
C LEU A 55 31.09 26.47 2.77
N THR A 56 31.71 25.85 3.77
CA THR A 56 33.17 25.87 3.98
C THR A 56 33.95 25.14 2.87
N LYS A 57 33.29 24.24 2.12
CA LYS A 57 33.91 23.43 1.04
C LYS A 57 33.88 24.13 -0.33
N ILE A 58 33.19 25.26 -0.46
CA ILE A 58 33.07 26.04 -1.70
C ILE A 58 34.42 26.41 -2.34
N PRO A 59 35.45 26.86 -1.60
CA PRO A 59 36.74 27.22 -2.20
C PRO A 59 37.44 26.02 -2.85
N ALA A 60 37.32 24.83 -2.25
CA ALA A 60 37.90 23.60 -2.78
C ALA A 60 37.17 23.11 -4.04
N LEU A 61 35.84 23.16 -4.04
CA LEU A 61 35.01 22.84 -5.21
C LEU A 61 35.28 23.81 -6.37
N ARG A 62 35.43 25.10 -6.09
CA ARG A 62 35.79 26.11 -7.09
C ARG A 62 37.15 25.82 -7.74
N LYS A 63 38.14 25.40 -6.94
CA LYS A 63 39.46 25.02 -7.44
C LYS A 63 39.41 23.75 -8.31
N LYS A 64 38.57 22.77 -7.94
CA LYS A 64 38.36 21.54 -8.73
C LYS A 64 37.68 21.85 -10.07
N LEU A 65 36.62 22.66 -10.07
CA LEU A 65 35.91 23.09 -11.28
C LEU A 65 36.79 23.93 -12.20
N LEU A 66 37.63 24.81 -11.66
CA LEU A 66 38.60 25.56 -12.46
C LEU A 66 39.63 24.65 -13.14
N LYS A 67 40.08 23.59 -12.44
CA LYS A 67 40.98 22.60 -13.02
C LYS A 67 40.29 21.81 -14.13
N GLU A 68 39.06 21.34 -13.89
CA GLU A 68 38.25 20.63 -14.89
C GLU A 68 37.97 21.51 -16.12
N GLN A 69 37.57 22.77 -15.92
CA GLN A 69 37.36 23.76 -16.97
C GLN A 69 38.64 24.00 -17.79
N SER A 70 39.80 24.09 -17.14
CA SER A 70 41.09 24.23 -17.83
C SER A 70 41.42 23.01 -18.70
N THR A 71 41.24 21.79 -18.18
CA THR A 71 41.44 20.55 -18.95
C THR A 71 40.44 20.38 -20.09
N LEU A 72 39.15 20.68 -19.86
CA LEU A 72 38.13 20.66 -20.90
C LEU A 72 38.41 21.72 -21.96
N GLY A 73 38.82 22.92 -21.57
CA GLY A 73 39.23 23.99 -22.47
C GLY A 73 40.43 23.60 -23.33
N ALA A 74 41.42 22.92 -22.74
CA ALA A 74 42.57 22.40 -23.49
C ALA A 74 42.16 21.32 -24.50
N LYS A 75 41.30 20.36 -24.10
CA LYS A 75 40.77 19.32 -25.00
C LYS A 75 39.90 19.90 -26.11
N LEU A 76 39.03 20.86 -25.80
CA LEU A 76 38.20 21.55 -26.78
C LEU A 76 39.05 22.36 -27.76
N LYS A 77 40.10 23.04 -27.29
CA LYS A 77 40.99 23.82 -28.16
C LYS A 77 41.81 22.91 -29.09
N ALA A 78 42.26 21.76 -28.59
CA ALA A 78 42.93 20.74 -29.41
C ALA A 78 41.96 20.13 -30.44
N GLY A 79 40.78 19.69 -30.01
CA GLY A 79 39.77 19.14 -30.92
C GLY A 79 39.26 20.15 -31.95
N ALA A 80 39.07 21.41 -31.56
CA ALA A 80 38.70 22.48 -32.49
C ALA A 80 39.82 22.77 -33.52
N LYS A 81 41.08 22.69 -33.10
CA LYS A 81 42.22 22.81 -34.02
C LYS A 81 42.25 21.66 -35.03
N ASP A 82 42.08 20.42 -34.58
CA ASP A 82 42.09 19.25 -35.47
C ASP A 82 40.90 19.28 -36.45
N GLN A 83 39.73 19.70 -35.98
CA GLN A 83 38.56 19.91 -36.85
C GLN A 83 38.79 21.04 -37.85
N LEU A 84 39.39 22.18 -37.44
CA LEU A 84 39.73 23.27 -38.36
C LEU A 84 40.80 22.86 -39.38
N GLU A 85 41.79 22.05 -38.99
CA GLU A 85 42.82 21.52 -39.90
C GLU A 85 42.19 20.54 -40.92
N SER A 86 41.29 19.67 -40.46
CA SER A 86 40.52 18.76 -41.30
C SER A 86 39.60 19.50 -42.27
N VAL A 87 38.87 20.51 -41.79
CA VAL A 87 38.02 21.38 -42.60
C VAL A 87 38.87 22.14 -43.61
N ARG A 88 40.02 22.70 -43.22
CA ARG A 88 40.95 23.40 -44.12
C ARG A 88 41.48 22.47 -45.22
N SER A 89 41.92 21.27 -44.86
CA SER A 89 42.38 20.24 -45.80
C SER A 89 41.26 19.81 -46.75
N GLY A 90 40.05 19.60 -46.21
CA GLY A 90 38.84 19.33 -46.97
C GLY A 90 38.52 20.45 -47.96
N LEU A 91 38.59 21.71 -47.54
CA LEU A 91 38.33 22.89 -48.36
C LEU A 91 39.36 23.05 -49.49
N LEU A 92 40.64 22.78 -49.19
CA LEU A 92 41.71 22.76 -50.20
C LEU A 92 41.48 21.65 -51.24
N LYS A 93 41.12 20.44 -50.80
CA LYS A 93 40.75 19.34 -51.71
C LYS A 93 39.51 19.71 -52.53
N LEU A 94 38.52 20.34 -51.92
CA LEU A 94 37.28 20.72 -52.58
C LEU A 94 37.52 21.83 -53.63
N GLN A 95 38.38 22.80 -53.33
CA GLN A 95 38.85 23.81 -54.28
C GLN A 95 39.63 23.16 -55.44
N ALA A 96 40.51 22.19 -55.16
CA ALA A 96 41.21 21.44 -56.20
C ALA A 96 40.23 20.68 -57.10
N THR A 97 39.31 19.89 -56.53
CA THR A 97 38.27 19.21 -57.32
C THR A 97 37.35 20.17 -58.06
N ARG A 98 37.05 21.35 -57.51
CA ARG A 98 36.26 22.38 -58.21
C ARG A 98 37.04 22.90 -59.42
N LYS A 99 38.35 23.10 -59.30
CA LYS A 99 39.22 23.50 -60.40
C LYS A 99 39.30 22.39 -61.46
N ASP A 100 39.43 21.13 -61.04
CA ASP A 100 39.48 19.98 -61.94
C ASP A 100 38.14 19.77 -62.66
N VAL A 101 37.02 19.88 -61.95
CA VAL A 101 35.67 19.82 -62.55
C VAL A 101 35.43 21.02 -63.48
N ALA A 102 35.93 22.20 -63.15
CA ALA A 102 35.86 23.35 -64.06
C ALA A 102 36.70 23.11 -65.32
N ALA A 103 37.90 22.54 -65.21
CA ALA A 103 38.74 22.17 -66.34
C ALA A 103 38.10 21.07 -67.20
N VAL A 104 37.48 20.05 -66.58
CA VAL A 104 36.72 19.02 -67.30
C VAL A 104 35.50 19.62 -67.97
N ARG A 105 34.78 20.55 -67.32
CA ARG A 105 33.64 21.24 -67.90
C ARG A 105 34.05 22.16 -69.03
N GLU A 106 35.21 22.79 -68.95
CA GLU A 106 35.80 23.59 -70.03
C GLU A 106 36.24 22.70 -71.19
N ALA A 107 36.84 21.53 -70.93
CA ALA A 107 37.16 20.54 -71.94
C ALA A 107 35.89 19.99 -72.63
N PHE A 108 34.84 19.67 -71.87
CA PHE A 108 33.54 19.30 -72.42
C PHE A 108 32.87 20.47 -73.15
N GLY A 109 33.03 21.70 -72.67
CA GLY A 109 32.54 22.92 -73.31
C GLY A 109 33.28 23.22 -74.61
N GLN A 110 34.57 22.88 -74.72
CA GLN A 110 35.34 22.93 -75.97
C GLN A 110 34.90 21.83 -76.95
N VAL A 111 34.60 20.62 -76.44
CA VAL A 111 33.98 19.55 -77.23
C VAL A 111 32.56 19.94 -77.69
N GLU A 112 31.81 20.65 -76.85
CA GLU A 112 30.46 21.14 -77.14
C GLU A 112 30.47 22.40 -78.03
N LEU A 113 31.52 23.23 -77.99
CA LEU A 113 31.78 24.32 -78.94
C LEU A 113 32.22 23.79 -80.30
N LEU A 114 32.99 22.71 -80.35
CA LEU A 114 33.24 21.95 -81.59
C LEU A 114 31.95 21.29 -82.14
N TYR A 115 30.96 21.05 -81.28
CA TYR A 115 29.63 20.53 -81.62
C TYR A 115 28.63 21.64 -82.06
N ASN A 116 28.68 22.85 -81.48
CA ASN A 116 27.76 23.97 -81.74
C ASN A 116 28.31 25.10 -82.64
N GLY A 117 29.61 25.16 -82.91
CA GLY A 117 30.26 26.18 -83.76
C GLY A 117 29.86 26.13 -85.25
N GLY A 118 28.98 25.21 -85.64
CA GLY A 118 28.39 25.14 -86.98
C GLY A 118 27.05 25.84 -87.15
N SER A 119 26.51 26.51 -86.13
CA SER A 119 25.17 27.10 -86.20
C SER A 119 25.07 28.52 -85.63
N GLY A 120 25.17 29.52 -86.51
CA GLY A 120 24.23 30.67 -86.54
C GLY A 120 24.79 32.09 -86.47
N PHE A 121 24.54 32.89 -87.53
CA PHE A 121 24.19 34.33 -87.49
C PHE A 121 23.77 34.77 -88.93
N GLY A 122 22.69 35.47 -89.25
CA GLY A 122 21.64 36.14 -88.48
C GLY A 122 20.44 36.47 -89.39
N SER A 123 19.35 36.94 -88.78
CA SER A 123 18.09 37.30 -89.42
C SER A 123 18.07 38.80 -89.76
N GLY A 124 17.63 39.20 -90.97
CA GLY A 124 17.31 40.59 -91.28
C GLY A 124 17.28 40.96 -92.77
N GLY A 125 16.06 41.12 -93.33
CA GLY A 125 15.73 42.05 -94.42
C GLY A 125 16.15 41.73 -95.86
N GLY A 126 15.19 41.54 -96.76
CA GLY A 126 15.37 41.88 -98.19
C GLY A 126 14.94 43.33 -98.46
N PRO A 127 14.94 43.84 -99.72
CA PRO A 127 15.49 43.28 -100.97
C PRO A 127 16.44 44.28 -101.70
N ASP A 128 16.82 43.93 -102.95
CA ASP A 128 17.40 44.77 -104.02
C ASP A 128 18.90 44.56 -104.37
N ASP A 129 19.09 43.61 -105.30
CA ASP A 129 19.85 43.68 -106.56
C ASP A 129 21.10 44.58 -106.68
N VAL A 130 22.26 43.93 -106.91
CA VAL A 130 23.09 43.97 -108.14
C VAL A 130 24.60 43.80 -107.83
N HIS A 131 25.13 42.68 -108.33
CA HIS A 131 26.51 42.40 -108.78
C HIS A 131 27.74 42.53 -107.86
N SER A 132 28.61 41.52 -108.05
CA SER A 132 30.05 41.44 -107.80
C SER A 132 30.54 41.21 -106.36
N GLY A 133 31.03 40.00 -106.12
CA GLY A 133 31.89 39.65 -104.99
C GLY A 133 31.95 38.14 -104.77
N GLY A 134 33.13 37.54 -104.92
CA GLY A 134 33.33 36.10 -104.97
C GLY A 134 33.02 35.31 -103.69
N GLY A 135 32.78 34.01 -103.88
CA GLY A 135 32.61 33.03 -102.80
C GLY A 135 32.30 31.64 -103.32
N SER A 136 33.32 30.78 -103.36
CA SER A 136 33.21 29.34 -103.63
C SER A 136 32.58 28.64 -102.42
N SER A 137 31.55 27.82 -102.66
CA SER A 137 30.93 26.96 -101.65
C SER A 137 30.95 25.50 -102.13
N GLY A 138 31.37 24.59 -101.25
CA GLY A 138 31.34 23.15 -101.53
C GLY A 138 31.86 22.28 -100.39
N GLN A 139 30.93 21.70 -99.62
CA GLN A 139 31.02 20.61 -98.63
C GLN A 139 31.34 20.97 -97.16
N GLY A 140 30.27 20.98 -96.33
CA GLY A 140 30.33 21.10 -94.87
C GLY A 140 30.01 19.81 -94.09
N PRO A 141 30.35 19.74 -92.80
CA PRO A 141 30.39 18.52 -91.95
C PRO A 141 29.04 18.14 -91.29
N GLY A 142 27.94 18.06 -92.05
CA GLY A 142 26.59 17.78 -91.53
C GLY A 142 26.17 16.29 -91.42
N GLY A 143 26.95 15.36 -91.99
CA GLY A 143 26.57 13.93 -92.09
C GLY A 143 26.95 13.05 -90.89
N ALA A 144 28.05 13.37 -90.18
CA ALA A 144 28.56 12.56 -89.07
C ALA A 144 27.66 12.62 -87.82
N ASN A 145 27.08 13.79 -87.52
CA ASN A 145 26.20 13.99 -86.35
C ASN A 145 24.87 13.24 -86.45
N LYS A 146 24.30 13.04 -87.66
CA LYS A 146 23.10 12.21 -87.85
C LYS A 146 23.40 10.73 -87.67
N SER A 147 24.57 10.28 -88.16
CA SER A 147 24.99 8.87 -88.09
C SER A 147 25.20 8.42 -86.64
N PHE A 148 25.78 9.27 -85.78
CA PHE A 148 25.99 8.94 -84.36
C PHE A 148 24.69 8.91 -83.55
N LYS A 149 23.72 9.79 -83.88
CA LYS A 149 22.38 9.76 -83.26
C LYS A 149 21.63 8.46 -83.58
N ILE A 150 21.70 8.02 -84.84
CA ILE A 150 21.12 6.73 -85.28
C ILE A 150 21.79 5.56 -84.55
N ILE A 151 23.12 5.56 -84.39
CA ILE A 151 23.85 4.51 -83.66
C ILE A 151 23.44 4.49 -82.18
N SER A 152 23.25 5.65 -81.54
CA SER A 152 22.76 5.73 -80.15
C SER A 152 21.33 5.23 -80.02
N GLU A 153 20.45 5.58 -80.96
CA GLU A 153 19.06 5.10 -80.98
C GLU A 153 19.00 3.58 -81.20
N VAL A 154 19.79 3.03 -82.12
CA VAL A 154 19.90 1.58 -82.35
C VAL A 154 20.47 0.85 -81.13
N SER A 155 21.49 1.42 -80.47
CA SER A 155 22.05 0.86 -79.23
C SER A 155 21.03 0.85 -78.09
N GLN A 156 20.22 1.90 -77.97
CA GLN A 156 19.14 1.98 -76.98
C GLN A 156 18.02 0.98 -77.29
N ILE A 157 17.63 0.85 -78.55
CA ILE A 157 16.66 -0.16 -79.01
C ILE A 157 17.15 -1.56 -78.69
N HIS A 158 18.41 -1.88 -79.02
CA HIS A 158 19.00 -3.19 -78.72
C HIS A 158 19.03 -3.48 -77.21
N ARG A 159 19.43 -2.50 -76.38
CA ARG A 159 19.38 -2.65 -74.92
C ARG A 159 17.96 -2.90 -74.40
N ASN A 160 16.97 -2.20 -74.94
CA ASN A 160 15.57 -2.41 -74.56
C ASN A 160 15.09 -3.81 -74.97
N PHE A 161 15.42 -4.28 -76.18
CA PHE A 161 15.08 -5.64 -76.63
C PHE A 161 15.69 -6.71 -75.73
N VAL A 162 16.99 -6.60 -75.42
CA VAL A 162 17.68 -7.54 -74.52
C VAL A 162 17.03 -7.53 -73.12
N GLN A 163 16.65 -6.35 -72.61
CA GLN A 163 15.95 -6.24 -71.33
C GLN A 163 14.55 -6.88 -71.36
N THR A 164 13.79 -6.68 -72.44
CA THR A 164 12.47 -7.29 -72.62
C THR A 164 12.57 -8.81 -72.74
N GLU A 165 13.50 -9.33 -73.55
CA GLU A 165 13.77 -10.76 -73.69
C GLU A 165 14.19 -11.39 -72.34
N THR A 166 15.09 -10.74 -71.61
CA THR A 166 15.51 -11.18 -70.27
C THR A 166 14.35 -11.17 -69.28
N THR A 167 13.48 -10.17 -69.33
CA THR A 167 12.31 -10.06 -68.43
C THR A 167 11.29 -11.16 -68.75
N LEU A 168 11.05 -11.42 -70.04
CA LEU A 168 10.16 -12.48 -70.50
C LEU A 168 10.66 -13.86 -70.06
N ALA A 169 11.94 -14.18 -70.29
CA ALA A 169 12.53 -15.44 -69.84
C ALA A 169 12.45 -15.64 -68.30
N LYS A 170 12.55 -14.54 -67.54
CA LYS A 170 12.35 -14.59 -66.07
C LYS A 170 10.90 -14.80 -65.68
N LEU A 171 9.93 -14.21 -66.41
CA LEU A 171 8.50 -14.46 -66.19
C LEU A 171 8.14 -15.91 -66.54
N ASP A 172 8.63 -16.44 -67.66
CA ASP A 172 8.35 -17.82 -68.08
C ASP A 172 8.88 -18.85 -67.07
N SER A 173 10.04 -18.57 -66.47
CA SER A 173 10.64 -19.46 -65.43
C SER A 173 10.09 -19.24 -64.02
N LEU A 174 9.17 -18.29 -63.81
CA LEU A 174 8.68 -17.93 -62.48
C LEU A 174 7.81 -19.02 -61.83
N PRO A 175 6.80 -19.61 -62.48
CA PRO A 175 5.91 -20.60 -61.84
C PRO A 175 6.68 -21.81 -61.30
N GLY A 176 7.57 -22.40 -62.11
CA GLY A 176 8.37 -23.55 -61.68
C GLY A 176 9.35 -23.24 -60.53
N LYS A 177 9.85 -22.00 -60.45
CA LYS A 177 10.66 -21.56 -59.29
C LYS A 177 9.81 -21.40 -58.03
N ILE A 178 8.58 -20.89 -58.15
CA ILE A 178 7.65 -20.76 -57.02
C ILE A 178 7.28 -22.15 -56.49
N GLU A 179 6.96 -23.11 -57.37
CA GLU A 179 6.64 -24.49 -56.98
C GLU A 179 7.80 -25.17 -56.25
N LEU A 180 9.03 -25.04 -56.75
CA LEU A 180 10.21 -25.58 -56.09
C LEU A 180 10.41 -24.99 -54.69
N LEU A 181 10.32 -23.67 -54.54
CA LEU A 181 10.47 -23.00 -53.26
C LEU A 181 9.32 -23.32 -52.29
N ALA A 182 8.10 -23.51 -52.81
CA ALA A 182 6.95 -23.94 -52.02
C ALA A 182 7.15 -25.37 -51.47
N ALA A 183 7.67 -26.30 -52.27
CA ALA A 183 8.00 -27.66 -51.82
C ALA A 183 9.10 -27.63 -50.74
N MET A 184 10.18 -26.87 -50.96
CA MET A 184 11.27 -26.69 -49.98
C MET A 184 10.79 -26.06 -48.66
N LEU A 185 9.82 -25.13 -48.74
CA LEU A 185 9.21 -24.53 -47.56
C LEU A 185 8.33 -25.53 -46.81
N SER A 186 7.51 -26.32 -47.52
CA SER A 186 6.66 -27.35 -46.92
C SER A 186 7.49 -28.36 -46.13
N GLU A 187 8.58 -28.86 -46.72
CA GLU A 187 9.52 -29.77 -46.03
C GLU A 187 10.12 -29.13 -44.77
N SER A 188 10.42 -27.84 -44.82
CA SER A 188 10.95 -27.11 -43.65
C SER A 188 9.89 -26.86 -42.57
N GLN A 189 8.61 -26.78 -42.94
CA GLN A 189 7.49 -26.61 -42.01
C GLN A 189 7.07 -27.92 -41.33
N GLU A 190 7.36 -29.07 -41.92
CA GLU A 190 7.08 -30.40 -41.35
C GLU A 190 8.01 -30.74 -40.16
N ASP A 191 9.26 -30.26 -40.17
CA ASP A 191 10.21 -30.39 -39.06
C ASP A 191 10.65 -29.02 -38.51
N PRO A 192 9.78 -28.31 -37.76
CA PRO A 192 10.06 -26.97 -37.22
C PRO A 192 11.16 -26.98 -36.14
N MET A 193 11.41 -28.12 -35.49
CA MET A 193 12.52 -28.27 -34.55
C MET A 193 13.82 -28.66 -35.26
N GLY A 194 13.80 -29.01 -36.55
CA GLY A 194 14.94 -29.44 -37.36
C GLY A 194 16.12 -28.44 -37.46
N PRO A 195 17.26 -28.85 -38.08
CA PRO A 195 18.43 -27.98 -38.27
C PRO A 195 18.22 -26.83 -39.28
N ALA A 196 17.03 -26.74 -39.87
CA ALA A 196 16.60 -25.74 -40.85
C ALA A 196 17.71 -25.39 -41.88
N PRO A 197 18.18 -26.36 -42.69
CA PRO A 197 19.25 -26.13 -43.66
C PRO A 197 18.79 -25.18 -44.78
N ASN A 198 17.52 -25.28 -45.18
CA ASN A 198 16.94 -24.53 -46.29
C ASN A 198 16.54 -23.09 -45.93
N LEU A 199 16.63 -22.67 -44.67
CA LEU A 199 16.17 -21.36 -44.21
C LEU A 199 16.85 -20.17 -44.91
N LEU A 200 18.19 -20.19 -45.03
CA LEU A 200 18.94 -19.13 -45.71
C LEU A 200 18.78 -19.18 -47.25
N PRO A 201 18.86 -20.36 -47.91
CA PRO A 201 18.53 -20.48 -49.34
C PRO A 201 17.13 -19.98 -49.69
N LEU A 202 16.11 -20.36 -48.91
CA LEU A 202 14.73 -19.90 -49.09
C LEU A 202 14.65 -18.37 -49.00
N HIS A 203 15.25 -17.74 -47.97
CA HIS A 203 15.30 -16.28 -47.85
C HIS A 203 15.97 -15.62 -49.06
N PHE A 204 17.10 -16.17 -49.51
CA PHE A 204 17.85 -15.62 -50.63
C PHE A 204 17.03 -15.63 -51.93
N HIS A 205 16.48 -16.78 -52.31
CA HIS A 205 15.71 -16.92 -53.54
C HIS A 205 14.39 -16.15 -53.49
N LEU A 206 13.69 -16.14 -52.36
CA LEU A 206 12.49 -15.31 -52.20
C LEU A 206 12.82 -13.82 -52.32
N SER A 207 13.93 -13.35 -51.75
CA SER A 207 14.37 -11.97 -51.88
C SER A 207 14.67 -11.58 -53.33
N GLU A 208 15.24 -12.50 -54.12
CA GLU A 208 15.48 -12.29 -55.57
C GLU A 208 14.18 -12.19 -56.36
N LEU A 209 13.21 -13.08 -56.08
CA LEU A 209 11.90 -13.07 -56.72
C LEU A 209 11.09 -11.83 -56.32
N GLU A 210 11.14 -11.40 -55.06
CA GLU A 210 10.51 -10.16 -54.61
C GLU A 210 11.14 -8.94 -55.28
N ARG A 211 12.46 -8.91 -55.46
CA ARG A 211 13.14 -7.85 -56.19
C ARG A 211 12.67 -7.81 -57.64
N PHE A 212 12.62 -8.97 -58.30
CA PHE A 212 12.13 -9.09 -59.67
C PHE A 212 10.66 -8.65 -59.81
N ARG A 213 9.81 -9.02 -58.85
CA ARG A 213 8.42 -8.57 -58.74
C ARG A 213 8.35 -7.04 -58.66
N ASN A 214 9.12 -6.42 -57.75
CA ASN A 214 9.12 -4.97 -57.56
C ASN A 214 9.65 -4.22 -58.80
N GLU A 215 10.69 -4.73 -59.46
CA GLU A 215 11.22 -4.18 -60.72
C GLU A 215 10.15 -4.26 -61.83
N THR A 216 9.46 -5.40 -61.95
CA THR A 216 8.39 -5.61 -62.95
C THR A 216 7.18 -4.71 -62.71
N PHE A 217 6.71 -4.56 -61.47
CA PHE A 217 5.62 -3.64 -61.13
C PHE A 217 5.99 -2.17 -61.42
N GLN A 218 7.25 -1.80 -61.24
CA GLN A 218 7.69 -0.45 -61.54
C GLN A 218 7.67 -0.15 -63.05
N ILE A 219 8.01 -1.14 -63.90
CA ILE A 219 7.84 -1.04 -65.36
C ILE A 219 6.34 -0.99 -65.72
N ALA A 220 5.53 -1.83 -65.09
CA ALA A 220 4.09 -1.89 -65.33
C ALA A 220 3.35 -0.59 -64.97
N ARG A 221 3.90 0.28 -64.10
CA ARG A 221 3.30 1.59 -63.78
C ARG A 221 3.14 2.51 -64.98
N SER A 222 3.99 2.38 -66.00
CA SER A 222 3.88 3.12 -67.27
C SER A 222 2.96 2.45 -68.29
N CYS A 223 2.37 1.29 -67.97
CA CYS A 223 1.52 0.51 -68.87
C CYS A 223 0.02 0.74 -68.58
N SER A 224 -0.85 0.14 -69.42
CA SER A 224 -2.31 0.20 -69.25
C SER A 224 -2.79 -0.49 -67.97
N ALA A 225 -4.03 -0.21 -67.56
CA ALA A 225 -4.62 -0.80 -66.36
C ALA A 225 -4.69 -2.34 -66.44
N ASP A 226 -5.07 -2.88 -67.60
CA ASP A 226 -5.21 -4.32 -67.81
C ASP A 226 -3.87 -5.05 -67.64
N VAL A 227 -2.78 -4.51 -68.20
CA VAL A 227 -1.42 -5.07 -68.05
C VAL A 227 -0.98 -5.09 -66.59
N ARG A 228 -1.33 -4.05 -65.81
CA ARG A 228 -1.04 -4.03 -64.37
C ARG A 228 -1.81 -5.10 -63.61
N SER A 229 -3.06 -5.39 -64.01
CA SER A 229 -3.87 -6.47 -63.43
C SER A 229 -3.28 -7.84 -63.73
N THR A 230 -2.91 -8.11 -65.00
CA THR A 230 -2.30 -9.38 -65.40
C THR A 230 -0.97 -9.62 -64.68
N VAL A 231 -0.13 -8.59 -64.54
CA VAL A 231 1.12 -8.69 -63.76
C VAL A 231 0.82 -9.00 -62.29
N ALA A 232 -0.23 -8.41 -61.70
CA ALA A 232 -0.60 -8.70 -60.33
C ALA A 232 -1.08 -10.14 -60.13
N GLU A 233 -1.90 -10.66 -61.03
CA GLU A 233 -2.36 -12.06 -61.00
C GLU A 233 -1.19 -13.04 -61.13
N PHE A 234 -0.22 -12.74 -62.00
CA PHE A 234 0.94 -13.60 -62.23
C PHE A 234 1.87 -13.70 -61.00
N PHE A 235 1.96 -12.64 -60.19
CA PHE A 235 2.75 -12.63 -58.96
C PHE A 235 1.97 -13.03 -57.69
N ALA A 236 0.65 -13.22 -57.76
CA ALA A 236 -0.16 -13.59 -56.59
C ALA A 236 0.31 -14.88 -55.88
N PRO A 237 0.73 -15.95 -56.58
CA PRO A 237 1.29 -17.14 -55.93
C PRO A 237 2.59 -16.87 -55.16
N LEU A 238 3.43 -15.95 -55.63
CA LEU A 238 4.66 -15.54 -54.95
C LEU A 238 4.32 -14.80 -53.64
N ASP A 239 3.31 -13.95 -53.64
CA ASP A 239 2.87 -13.23 -52.44
C ASP A 239 2.33 -14.19 -51.37
N GLY A 240 1.60 -15.24 -51.79
CA GLY A 240 1.17 -16.34 -50.91
C GLY A 240 2.36 -17.11 -50.31
N LEU A 241 3.38 -17.41 -51.11
CA LEU A 241 4.60 -18.10 -50.66
C LEU A 241 5.41 -17.25 -49.67
N VAL A 242 5.61 -15.96 -49.96
CA VAL A 242 6.27 -15.01 -49.05
C VAL A 242 5.53 -14.94 -47.71
N SER A 243 4.20 -14.90 -47.74
CA SER A 243 3.37 -14.89 -46.52
C SER A 243 3.52 -16.19 -45.73
N SER A 244 3.61 -17.34 -46.39
CA SER A 244 3.86 -18.63 -45.72
C SER A 244 5.25 -18.69 -45.10
N PHE A 245 6.27 -18.20 -45.81
CA PHE A 245 7.63 -18.12 -45.29
C PHE A 245 7.72 -17.18 -44.09
N GLU A 246 7.02 -16.05 -44.12
CA GLU A 246 6.94 -15.15 -42.97
C GLU A 246 6.33 -15.83 -41.75
N ARG A 247 5.23 -16.60 -41.90
CA ARG A 247 4.66 -17.37 -40.77
C ARG A 247 5.65 -18.37 -40.20
N TYR A 248 6.40 -19.07 -41.07
CA TYR A 248 7.45 -20.00 -40.64
C TYR A 248 8.56 -19.29 -39.85
N LEU A 249 9.00 -18.09 -40.27
CA LEU A 249 9.96 -17.30 -39.50
C LEU A 249 9.45 -16.92 -38.10
N LEU A 250 8.15 -16.60 -37.98
CA LEU A 250 7.55 -16.25 -36.69
C LEU A 250 7.38 -17.47 -35.78
N ASP A 251 7.01 -18.62 -36.33
CA ASP A 251 6.93 -19.90 -35.60
C ASP A 251 8.31 -20.33 -35.06
N LEU A 252 9.37 -20.16 -35.84
CA LEU A 252 10.74 -20.33 -35.36
C LEU A 252 11.11 -19.32 -34.25
N GLY A 253 10.57 -18.10 -34.32
CA GLY A 253 10.72 -17.08 -33.29
C GLY A 253 10.04 -17.47 -31.98
N GLU A 254 8.80 -17.98 -32.03
CA GLU A 254 8.05 -18.48 -30.88
C GLU A 254 8.78 -19.63 -30.17
N ARG A 255 9.42 -20.52 -30.94
CA ARG A 255 10.17 -21.68 -30.45
C ARG A 255 11.63 -21.41 -30.10
N THR A 256 12.04 -20.15 -29.97
CA THR A 256 13.45 -19.79 -29.73
C THR A 256 14.03 -20.49 -28.50
N LEU A 257 13.27 -20.56 -27.39
CA LEU A 257 13.75 -21.21 -26.16
C LEU A 257 13.89 -22.73 -26.33
N ASP A 258 12.92 -23.38 -26.98
CA ASP A 258 12.95 -24.83 -27.21
C ASP A 258 14.09 -25.25 -28.15
N LEU A 259 14.33 -24.46 -29.20
CA LEU A 259 15.46 -24.68 -30.11
C LEU A 259 16.80 -24.57 -29.37
N VAL A 260 16.92 -23.69 -28.38
CA VAL A 260 18.15 -23.56 -27.58
C VAL A 260 18.27 -24.73 -26.60
N ARG A 261 17.18 -25.13 -25.93
CA ARG A 261 17.13 -26.32 -25.05
C ARG A 261 17.59 -27.60 -25.75
N GLU A 262 17.22 -27.78 -27.02
CA GLU A 262 17.66 -28.93 -27.82
C GLU A 262 19.08 -28.80 -28.40
N GLY A 263 19.83 -27.75 -28.04
CA GLY A 263 21.18 -27.49 -28.55
C GLY A 263 21.22 -26.99 -30.00
N ARG A 264 20.08 -26.59 -30.56
CA ARG A 264 19.93 -26.13 -31.96
C ARG A 264 19.98 -24.62 -32.10
N GLY A 265 20.76 -23.93 -31.26
CA GLY A 265 20.93 -22.46 -31.30
C GLY A 265 21.42 -21.91 -32.66
N GLY A 266 22.01 -22.75 -33.51
CA GLY A 266 22.37 -22.39 -34.89
C GLY A 266 21.17 -21.98 -35.76
N VAL A 267 19.97 -22.50 -35.50
CA VAL A 267 18.74 -22.11 -36.21
C VAL A 267 18.34 -20.68 -35.83
N VAL A 268 18.40 -20.35 -34.54
CA VAL A 268 18.15 -19.00 -34.02
C VAL A 268 19.11 -18.00 -34.64
N VAL A 269 20.41 -18.33 -34.74
CA VAL A 269 21.39 -17.46 -35.40
C VAL A 269 21.06 -17.22 -36.89
N LYS A 270 20.57 -18.25 -37.61
CA LYS A 270 20.13 -18.09 -39.01
C LYS A 270 18.91 -17.17 -39.10
N LEU A 271 17.92 -17.35 -38.22
CA LEU A 271 16.73 -16.50 -38.12
C LEU A 271 17.14 -15.04 -37.88
N ILE A 272 17.97 -14.77 -36.87
CA ILE A 272 18.41 -13.41 -36.55
C ILE A 272 19.27 -12.79 -37.65
N LYS A 273 20.06 -13.58 -38.39
CA LYS A 273 20.76 -13.09 -39.59
C LYS A 273 19.81 -12.64 -40.69
N ILE A 274 18.69 -13.34 -40.89
CA ILE A 274 17.64 -12.91 -41.83
C ILE A 274 17.01 -11.61 -41.34
N VAL A 275 16.64 -11.55 -40.07
CA VAL A 275 16.05 -10.35 -39.44
C VAL A 275 16.95 -9.13 -39.60
N GLU A 276 18.24 -9.24 -39.27
CA GLU A 276 19.22 -8.16 -39.39
C GLU A 276 19.43 -7.70 -40.83
N LYS A 277 19.50 -8.65 -41.78
CA LYS A 277 19.63 -8.33 -43.20
C LYS A 277 18.40 -7.58 -43.70
N GLU A 278 17.20 -8.05 -43.38
CA GLU A 278 15.95 -7.42 -43.79
C GLU A 278 15.73 -6.06 -43.10
N SER A 279 16.08 -5.92 -41.81
CA SER A 279 16.02 -4.65 -41.08
C SER A 279 16.93 -3.59 -41.69
N ARG A 280 18.14 -3.97 -42.12
CA ARG A 280 19.06 -3.05 -42.81
C ARG A 280 18.52 -2.58 -44.16
N GLU A 281 17.89 -3.48 -44.92
CA GLU A 281 17.26 -3.12 -46.19
C GLU A 281 16.01 -2.24 -45.99
N ASP A 282 15.23 -2.50 -44.94
CA ASP A 282 14.08 -1.69 -44.55
C ASP A 282 14.50 -0.28 -44.10
N GLU A 283 15.59 -0.14 -43.34
CA GLU A 283 16.15 1.16 -42.94
C GLU A 283 16.62 1.97 -44.16
N LYS A 284 17.33 1.34 -45.10
CA LYS A 284 17.71 1.98 -46.37
C LYS A 284 16.49 2.45 -47.16
N ALA A 285 15.46 1.61 -47.27
CA ALA A 285 14.22 1.97 -47.96
C ALA A 285 13.49 3.13 -47.29
N ALA A 286 13.42 3.15 -45.95
CA ALA A 286 12.82 4.23 -45.17
C ALA A 286 13.60 5.55 -45.34
N ALA A 287 14.93 5.53 -45.28
CA ALA A 287 15.78 6.70 -45.48
C ALA A 287 15.60 7.31 -46.88
N ILE A 288 15.51 6.48 -47.92
CA ILE A 288 15.26 6.93 -49.31
C ILE A 288 13.88 7.59 -49.43
N ARG A 289 12.84 7.01 -48.83
CA ARG A 289 11.48 7.58 -48.82
C ARG A 289 11.45 8.94 -48.11
N LEU A 290 12.16 9.06 -46.98
CA LEU A 290 12.28 10.31 -46.23
C LEU A 290 13.04 11.38 -47.02
N ALA A 291 14.16 11.03 -47.66
CA ALA A 291 14.93 11.94 -48.51
C ALA A 291 14.10 12.46 -49.71
N LYS A 292 13.28 11.59 -50.32
CA LYS A 292 12.33 11.99 -51.37
C LYS A 292 11.27 12.96 -50.86
N LYS A 293 10.71 12.72 -49.67
CA LYS A 293 9.70 13.61 -49.04
C LYS A 293 10.30 14.97 -48.66
N ALA A 294 11.59 15.03 -48.34
CA ALA A 294 12.31 16.24 -47.96
C ALA A 294 12.84 17.07 -49.17
N ASN A 295 12.57 16.65 -50.41
CA ASN A 295 12.88 17.39 -51.64
C ASN A 295 14.36 17.82 -51.79
N LEU A 296 15.32 17.04 -51.30
CA LEU A 296 16.74 17.32 -51.52
C LEU A 296 17.12 17.14 -53.00
N GLU A 297 17.59 18.21 -53.64
CA GLU A 297 18.11 18.25 -55.01
C GLU A 297 19.37 17.38 -55.15
N GLY A 298 19.15 16.10 -55.42
CA GLY A 298 20.18 15.07 -55.56
C GLY A 298 19.58 13.67 -55.65
N ALA A 299 18.42 13.46 -55.01
CA ALA A 299 17.69 12.20 -55.04
C ALA A 299 17.14 11.83 -56.44
N ALA A 300 16.84 12.83 -57.29
CA ALA A 300 16.32 12.62 -58.64
C ALA A 300 17.38 12.10 -59.65
N ARG A 301 18.67 12.17 -59.33
CA ARG A 301 19.76 11.76 -60.24
C ARG A 301 20.06 10.26 -60.21
N PHE A 302 19.59 9.55 -59.20
CA PHE A 302 19.72 8.10 -59.12
C PHE A 302 18.49 7.41 -59.71
N ARG A 303 18.42 7.30 -61.05
CA ARG A 303 17.38 6.52 -61.74
C ARG A 303 17.35 5.03 -61.32
N SER A 304 18.45 4.51 -60.76
CA SER A 304 18.54 3.17 -60.15
C SER A 304 17.96 3.06 -58.73
N VAL A 305 17.64 4.18 -58.07
CA VAL A 305 17.11 4.25 -56.69
C VAL A 305 15.58 4.41 -56.67
N VAL A 306 14.97 4.74 -57.81
CA VAL A 306 13.50 4.77 -58.00
C VAL A 306 12.89 3.37 -58.00
N ALA A 307 13.71 2.31 -58.10
CA ALA A 307 13.28 0.91 -58.16
C ALA A 307 13.00 0.27 -56.78
N ASN A 308 13.45 0.84 -55.66
CA ASN A 308 13.21 0.27 -54.33
C ASN A 308 11.85 0.71 -53.76
N ALA A 309 10.77 0.30 -54.43
CA ALA A 309 9.42 0.29 -53.87
C ALA A 309 9.20 -0.91 -52.91
N ARG A 310 10.25 -1.36 -52.22
CA ARG A 310 10.21 -2.45 -51.24
C ARG A 310 9.22 -2.10 -50.12
N VAL A 311 8.35 -3.04 -49.75
CA VAL A 311 7.48 -2.94 -48.58
C VAL A 311 8.33 -3.14 -47.33
N ILE A 312 8.16 -2.27 -46.33
CA ILE A 312 8.87 -2.38 -45.05
C ILE A 312 8.23 -3.55 -44.29
N LYS A 313 9.01 -4.57 -43.97
CA LYS A 313 8.52 -5.84 -43.39
C LYS A 313 8.52 -5.84 -41.87
N LEU A 314 9.45 -5.10 -41.25
CA LEU A 314 9.59 -4.97 -39.79
C LEU A 314 9.74 -6.31 -39.06
N TYR A 315 10.61 -7.20 -39.54
CA TYR A 315 10.80 -8.52 -38.90
C TYR A 315 11.36 -8.45 -37.48
N ARG A 316 12.19 -7.45 -37.15
CA ARG A 316 12.74 -7.29 -35.80
C ARG A 316 11.65 -7.19 -34.72
N PRO A 317 10.72 -6.21 -34.76
CA PRO A 317 9.65 -6.15 -33.77
C PRO A 317 8.72 -7.38 -33.85
N LYS A 318 8.41 -7.89 -35.05
CA LYS A 318 7.53 -9.06 -35.19
C LYS A 318 8.07 -10.32 -34.51
N VAL A 319 9.38 -10.59 -34.63
CA VAL A 319 10.01 -11.74 -33.97
C VAL A 319 10.08 -11.53 -32.46
N MET A 320 10.41 -10.32 -31.99
CA MET A 320 10.39 -10.02 -30.55
C MET A 320 8.99 -10.13 -29.96
N ASP A 321 7.95 -9.71 -30.69
CA ASP A 321 6.55 -9.87 -30.29
C ASP A 321 6.11 -11.34 -30.31
N ALA A 322 6.61 -12.13 -31.28
CA ALA A 322 6.36 -13.57 -31.33
C ALA A 322 6.95 -14.29 -30.11
N MET A 323 8.18 -13.93 -29.72
CA MET A 323 8.79 -14.39 -28.47
C MET A 323 7.98 -13.94 -27.23
N ASP A 324 7.48 -12.70 -27.19
CA ASP A 324 6.59 -12.22 -26.11
C ASP A 324 5.28 -13.01 -26.04
N ARG A 325 4.69 -13.40 -27.19
CA ARG A 325 3.50 -14.24 -27.21
C ARG A 325 3.77 -15.64 -26.67
N ALA A 326 4.86 -16.28 -27.09
CA ALA A 326 5.23 -17.62 -26.62
C ALA A 326 5.40 -17.67 -25.09
N THR A 327 6.03 -16.66 -24.49
CA THR A 327 6.11 -16.57 -23.02
C THR A 327 4.73 -16.43 -22.37
N GLY A 328 3.81 -15.67 -22.97
CA GLY A 328 2.45 -15.52 -22.46
C GLY A 328 1.65 -16.83 -22.52
N GLU A 329 1.82 -17.60 -23.60
CA GLU A 329 1.21 -18.93 -23.75
C GLU A 329 1.73 -19.91 -22.70
N LEU A 330 3.04 -19.88 -22.40
CA LEU A 330 3.64 -20.71 -21.36
C LEU A 330 3.05 -20.42 -19.96
N PHE A 331 2.87 -19.13 -19.63
CA PHE A 331 2.21 -18.72 -18.39
C PHE A 331 0.73 -19.12 -18.35
N ALA A 332 0.02 -19.02 -19.48
CA ALA A 332 -1.38 -19.44 -19.59
C ALA A 332 -1.54 -20.96 -19.43
N GLU A 333 -0.63 -21.75 -20.00
CA GLU A 333 -0.59 -23.19 -19.84
C GLU A 333 -0.29 -23.59 -18.39
N CYS A 334 0.72 -22.95 -17.77
CA CYS A 334 1.02 -23.16 -16.35
C CYS A 334 -0.19 -22.84 -15.46
N TRP A 335 -0.89 -21.73 -15.73
CA TRP A 335 -2.12 -21.38 -15.03
C TRP A 335 -3.23 -22.43 -15.24
N SER A 336 -3.43 -22.91 -16.47
CA SER A 336 -4.45 -23.92 -16.76
C SER A 336 -4.19 -25.25 -16.05
N ARG A 337 -2.93 -25.60 -15.79
CA ARG A 337 -2.54 -26.86 -15.14
C ARG A 337 -2.61 -26.80 -13.62
N PHE A 338 -2.21 -25.67 -13.03
CA PHE A 338 -2.00 -25.57 -11.57
C PHE A 338 -2.90 -24.54 -10.87
N GLY A 339 -3.56 -23.63 -11.60
CA GLY A 339 -4.35 -22.53 -11.02
C GLY A 339 -5.87 -22.61 -11.25
N ALA A 340 -6.34 -23.43 -12.20
CA ALA A 340 -7.75 -23.43 -12.62
C ALA A 340 -8.73 -24.08 -11.61
N ASP A 341 -8.28 -25.05 -10.81
CA ASP A 341 -9.12 -25.86 -9.91
C ASP A 341 -9.16 -25.32 -8.46
N GLY A 342 -9.19 -23.98 -8.29
CA GLY A 342 -9.23 -23.33 -6.97
C GLY A 342 -7.87 -23.21 -6.27
N GLY A 343 -6.80 -23.77 -6.84
CA GLY A 343 -5.41 -23.66 -6.39
C GLY A 343 -4.69 -22.39 -6.83
N GLY A 344 -5.33 -21.22 -6.74
CA GLY A 344 -4.73 -19.95 -7.19
C GLY A 344 -3.36 -19.63 -6.55
N LEU A 345 -3.14 -20.11 -5.32
CA LEU A 345 -1.85 -20.02 -4.60
C LEU A 345 -0.90 -21.18 -4.93
N GLU A 346 -1.42 -22.38 -5.20
CA GLU A 346 -0.63 -23.54 -5.63
C GLU A 346 0.13 -23.23 -6.93
N PHE A 347 -0.47 -22.43 -7.81
CA PHE A 347 0.21 -21.85 -8.97
C PHE A 347 1.54 -21.16 -8.61
N LEU A 348 1.62 -20.41 -7.50
CA LEU A 348 2.84 -19.69 -7.10
C LEU A 348 4.00 -20.64 -6.77
N GLN A 349 3.69 -21.84 -6.25
CA GLN A 349 4.68 -22.85 -5.87
C GLN A 349 5.30 -23.54 -7.10
N HIS A 350 4.64 -23.44 -8.27
CA HIS A 350 5.08 -24.05 -9.52
C HIS A 350 5.78 -23.06 -10.46
N LEU A 351 6.23 -21.90 -9.98
CA LEU A 351 6.87 -20.87 -10.82
C LEU A 351 8.40 -20.99 -10.93
N ASP A 352 9.02 -22.02 -10.35
CA ASP A 352 10.48 -22.17 -10.34
C ASP A 352 11.09 -22.29 -11.75
N TRP A 353 10.35 -22.89 -12.70
CA TRP A 353 10.77 -23.03 -14.09
C TRP A 353 11.10 -21.69 -14.75
N MET A 354 10.47 -20.59 -14.33
CA MET A 354 10.76 -19.26 -14.88
C MET A 354 12.18 -18.83 -14.54
N TYR A 355 12.66 -19.13 -13.33
CA TYR A 355 14.01 -18.74 -12.94
C TYR A 355 15.04 -19.56 -13.71
N ASP A 356 14.79 -20.85 -13.93
CA ASP A 356 15.64 -21.70 -14.77
C ASP A 356 15.68 -21.22 -16.22
N ASP A 357 14.53 -20.84 -16.79
CA ASP A 357 14.44 -20.25 -18.12
C ASP A 357 15.24 -18.95 -18.24
N LEU A 358 15.10 -18.04 -17.27
CA LEU A 358 15.84 -16.78 -17.28
C LEU A 358 17.36 -16.99 -17.12
N ARG A 359 17.80 -18.03 -16.37
CA ARG A 359 19.22 -18.41 -16.31
C ARG A 359 19.71 -18.91 -17.67
N MET A 360 18.96 -19.80 -18.31
CA MET A 360 19.29 -20.28 -19.67
C MET A 360 19.30 -19.14 -20.69
N VAL A 361 18.34 -18.21 -20.63
CA VAL A 361 18.31 -17.04 -21.52
C VAL A 361 19.60 -16.24 -21.38
N LYS A 362 20.05 -16.01 -20.15
CA LYS A 362 21.27 -15.26 -19.85
C LYS A 362 22.52 -15.95 -20.39
N ASP A 363 22.62 -17.27 -20.20
CA ASP A 363 23.86 -18.01 -20.47
C ASP A 363 23.94 -18.50 -21.93
N GLU A 364 22.82 -18.95 -22.50
CA GLU A 364 22.80 -19.64 -23.81
C GLU A 364 22.12 -18.83 -24.91
N VAL A 365 21.08 -18.03 -24.60
CA VAL A 365 20.32 -17.28 -25.62
C VAL A 365 20.99 -15.94 -25.95
N VAL A 366 21.46 -15.18 -24.95
CA VAL A 366 22.11 -13.87 -25.14
C VAL A 366 23.27 -13.92 -26.17
N PRO A 367 24.16 -14.93 -26.16
CA PRO A 367 25.24 -15.02 -27.16
C PRO A 367 24.78 -15.19 -28.62
N LEU A 368 23.55 -15.66 -28.85
CA LEU A 368 23.00 -15.90 -30.19
C LEU A 368 22.50 -14.63 -30.86
N PHE A 369 22.32 -13.55 -30.09
CA PHE A 369 21.76 -12.29 -30.55
C PHE A 369 22.78 -11.14 -30.53
N PRO A 370 22.62 -10.14 -31.41
CA PRO A 370 23.37 -8.90 -31.31
C PRO A 370 23.11 -8.14 -29.98
N PRO A 371 24.12 -7.46 -29.38
CA PRO A 371 23.97 -6.80 -28.08
C PRO A 371 22.89 -5.71 -28.02
N ASP A 372 22.58 -5.06 -29.14
CA ASP A 372 21.58 -3.99 -29.22
C ASP A 372 20.14 -4.51 -29.00
N TYR A 373 19.90 -5.82 -29.15
CA TYR A 373 18.59 -6.43 -28.87
C TYR A 373 18.25 -6.46 -27.38
N ASN A 374 19.26 -6.41 -26.49
CA ASN A 374 19.06 -6.50 -25.05
C ASN A 374 18.11 -7.65 -24.66
N VAL A 375 18.33 -8.84 -25.23
CA VAL A 375 17.39 -9.98 -25.17
C VAL A 375 17.05 -10.40 -23.74
N PHE A 376 18.04 -10.45 -22.86
CA PHE A 376 17.80 -10.74 -21.44
C PHE A 376 16.81 -9.76 -20.81
N ARG A 377 16.96 -8.45 -21.07
CA ARG A 377 16.02 -7.43 -20.59
C ARG A 377 14.62 -7.61 -21.20
N ALA A 378 14.54 -7.98 -22.47
CA ALA A 378 13.26 -8.21 -23.14
C ALA A 378 12.50 -9.38 -22.50
N PHE A 379 13.18 -10.50 -22.26
CA PHE A 379 12.59 -11.66 -21.57
C PHE A 379 12.19 -11.35 -20.12
N VAL A 380 13.06 -10.73 -19.33
CA VAL A 380 12.71 -10.34 -17.94
C VAL A 380 11.45 -9.47 -17.91
N LYS A 381 11.33 -8.49 -18.82
CA LYS A 381 10.14 -7.64 -18.93
C LYS A 381 8.90 -8.41 -19.36
N SER A 382 9.06 -9.34 -20.30
CA SER A 382 7.98 -10.16 -20.82
C SER A 382 7.41 -11.10 -19.75
N TYR A 383 8.27 -11.83 -19.04
CA TYR A 383 7.90 -12.67 -17.91
C TYR A 383 7.23 -11.86 -16.79
N HIS A 384 7.81 -10.72 -16.42
CA HIS A 384 7.24 -9.82 -15.41
C HIS A 384 5.86 -9.30 -15.79
N LYS A 385 5.67 -8.92 -17.06
CA LYS A 385 4.40 -8.43 -17.60
C LYS A 385 3.31 -9.50 -17.51
N HIS A 386 3.58 -10.72 -17.99
CA HIS A 386 2.60 -11.80 -18.05
C HIS A 386 2.27 -12.36 -16.66
N LEU A 387 3.28 -12.59 -15.81
CA LEU A 387 3.07 -12.99 -14.42
C LEU A 387 2.24 -11.93 -13.68
N GLY A 388 2.61 -10.65 -13.78
CA GLY A 388 1.87 -9.57 -13.16
C GLY A 388 0.42 -9.47 -13.64
N ALA A 389 0.16 -9.73 -14.93
CA ALA A 389 -1.21 -9.75 -15.47
C ALA A 389 -2.04 -10.89 -14.84
N LEU A 390 -1.49 -12.11 -14.78
CA LEU A 390 -2.16 -13.25 -14.15
C LEU A 390 -2.47 -13.00 -12.67
N LEU A 391 -1.50 -12.54 -11.87
CA LEU A 391 -1.72 -12.28 -10.45
C LEU A 391 -2.81 -11.23 -10.22
N ARG A 392 -2.86 -10.17 -11.05
CA ARG A 392 -3.87 -9.11 -10.92
C ARG A 392 -5.26 -9.55 -11.38
N GLU A 393 -5.35 -10.27 -12.50
CA GLU A 393 -6.63 -10.61 -13.11
C GLU A 393 -7.26 -11.87 -12.54
N LYS A 394 -6.45 -12.81 -12.03
CA LYS A 394 -6.91 -14.14 -11.62
C LYS A 394 -6.86 -14.40 -10.12
N ILE A 395 -6.02 -13.69 -9.36
CA ILE A 395 -5.92 -13.86 -7.90
C ILE A 395 -6.51 -12.65 -7.17
N LEU A 396 -6.03 -11.43 -7.47
CA LEU A 396 -6.51 -10.22 -6.78
C LEU A 396 -7.96 -9.85 -7.13
N ALA A 397 -8.43 -10.18 -8.33
CA ALA A 397 -9.79 -9.87 -8.76
C ALA A 397 -10.86 -10.76 -8.10
N THR A 398 -10.47 -11.86 -7.47
CA THR A 398 -11.36 -12.86 -6.84
C THR A 398 -11.61 -12.64 -5.35
N ASP A 399 -11.24 -11.48 -4.80
CA ASP A 399 -11.37 -11.13 -3.37
C ASP A 399 -10.78 -12.22 -2.45
N PRO A 400 -9.45 -12.45 -2.53
CA PRO A 400 -8.81 -13.58 -1.86
C PRO A 400 -8.80 -13.39 -0.33
N GLU A 401 -8.77 -14.51 0.39
CA GLU A 401 -8.71 -14.50 1.85
C GLU A 401 -7.41 -13.84 2.38
N ALA A 402 -7.42 -13.46 3.66
CA ALA A 402 -6.29 -12.78 4.29
C ALA A 402 -4.97 -13.57 4.15
N SER A 403 -4.98 -14.89 4.40
CA SER A 403 -3.81 -15.76 4.22
C SER A 403 -3.23 -15.70 2.81
N ALA A 404 -4.10 -15.68 1.79
CA ALA A 404 -3.72 -15.62 0.39
C ALA A 404 -3.08 -14.27 -0.01
N LEU A 405 -3.60 -13.16 0.51
CA LEU A 405 -3.05 -11.82 0.31
C LEU A 405 -1.61 -11.70 0.84
N LEU A 406 -1.37 -12.31 2.00
CA LEU A 406 -0.07 -12.33 2.64
C LEU A 406 0.95 -13.18 1.86
N GLU A 407 0.57 -14.40 1.46
CA GLU A 407 1.43 -15.28 0.66
C GLU A 407 1.81 -14.60 -0.68
N LEU A 408 0.84 -13.95 -1.33
CA LEU A 408 1.08 -13.15 -2.53
C LEU A 408 2.06 -12.01 -2.27
N TYR A 409 1.93 -11.29 -1.15
CA TYR A 409 2.88 -10.23 -0.79
C TYR A 409 4.29 -10.78 -0.59
N GLN A 410 4.46 -11.86 0.17
CA GLN A 410 5.77 -12.49 0.41
C GLN A 410 6.41 -12.95 -0.91
N PHE A 411 5.62 -13.62 -1.77
CA PHE A 411 6.07 -14.02 -3.10
C PHE A 411 6.62 -12.85 -3.91
N THR A 412 5.94 -11.69 -3.92
CA THR A 412 6.43 -10.52 -4.68
C THR A 412 7.77 -9.99 -4.18
N GLN A 413 8.02 -10.05 -2.86
CA GLN A 413 9.30 -9.65 -2.28
C GLN A 413 10.42 -10.61 -2.67
N ASP A 414 10.16 -11.91 -2.58
CA ASP A 414 11.14 -12.94 -2.94
C ASP A 414 11.42 -12.92 -4.45
N TYR A 415 10.40 -12.76 -5.30
CA TYR A 415 10.57 -12.61 -6.75
C TYR A 415 11.51 -11.45 -7.10
N ILE A 416 11.30 -10.25 -6.52
CA ILE A 416 12.17 -9.09 -6.78
C ILE A 416 13.60 -9.38 -6.32
N LYS A 417 13.75 -9.99 -5.14
CA LYS A 417 15.04 -10.32 -4.54
C LYS A 417 15.81 -11.34 -5.39
N THR A 418 15.15 -12.40 -5.85
CA THR A 418 15.74 -13.44 -6.73
C THR A 418 16.17 -12.85 -8.06
N LEU A 419 15.31 -12.05 -8.71
CA LEU A 419 15.64 -11.42 -10.00
C LEU A 419 16.81 -10.42 -9.90
N THR A 420 16.87 -9.60 -8.85
CA THR A 420 17.96 -8.62 -8.69
C THR A 420 19.26 -9.25 -8.20
N LYS A 421 19.22 -10.12 -7.18
CA LYS A 421 20.44 -10.65 -6.54
C LYS A 421 21.05 -11.83 -7.29
N GLU A 422 20.24 -12.74 -7.80
CA GLU A 422 20.74 -13.98 -8.43
C GLU A 422 20.90 -13.81 -9.94
N LEU A 423 19.88 -13.27 -10.60
CA LEU A 423 19.85 -13.13 -12.06
C LEU A 423 20.51 -11.84 -12.56
N GLY A 424 20.64 -10.82 -11.70
CA GLY A 424 21.29 -9.55 -12.01
C GLY A 424 20.43 -8.60 -12.85
N ALA A 425 19.10 -8.72 -12.78
CA ALA A 425 18.19 -7.78 -13.41
C ALA A 425 18.23 -6.41 -12.71
N ASP A 426 18.15 -5.33 -13.47
CA ASP A 426 18.01 -3.99 -12.92
C ASP A 426 16.59 -3.80 -12.37
N LYS A 427 16.47 -3.16 -11.19
CA LYS A 427 15.20 -2.86 -10.55
C LYS A 427 14.28 -2.03 -11.45
N ALA A 428 14.86 -1.14 -12.28
CA ALA A 428 14.11 -0.32 -13.23
C ALA A 428 13.39 -1.14 -14.33
N TRP A 429 13.73 -2.41 -14.52
CA TRP A 429 13.05 -3.27 -15.51
C TRP A 429 11.77 -3.90 -14.96
N LEU A 430 11.63 -3.93 -13.63
CA LEU A 430 10.51 -4.54 -12.90
C LEU A 430 9.44 -3.49 -12.54
N GLU A 431 9.46 -2.34 -13.23
CA GLU A 431 8.44 -1.30 -13.12
C GLU A 431 7.44 -1.36 -14.30
N PRO A 432 6.12 -1.27 -14.06
CA PRO A 432 5.47 -1.21 -12.74
C PRO A 432 5.63 -2.54 -12.00
N THR A 433 5.52 -2.54 -10.67
CA THR A 433 5.69 -3.76 -9.87
C THR A 433 4.68 -4.85 -10.27
N LEU A 434 4.87 -6.10 -9.82
CA LEU A 434 3.97 -7.22 -10.17
C LEU A 434 2.49 -6.86 -9.90
N LEU A 435 2.25 -6.08 -8.85
CA LEU A 435 0.91 -5.66 -8.43
C LEU A 435 0.59 -4.20 -8.78
N ALA A 436 1.42 -3.56 -9.62
CA ALA A 436 1.25 -2.19 -10.10
C ALA A 436 1.06 -1.14 -8.98
N GLY A 437 1.82 -1.25 -7.89
CA GLY A 437 1.76 -0.33 -6.75
C GLY A 437 0.69 -0.67 -5.70
N LYS A 438 -0.07 -1.76 -5.86
CA LYS A 438 -1.04 -2.23 -4.85
C LYS A 438 -0.40 -2.96 -3.65
N GLU A 439 0.92 -3.12 -3.61
CA GLU A 439 1.62 -3.85 -2.53
C GLU A 439 1.36 -3.29 -1.13
N GLN A 440 1.36 -1.96 -0.98
CA GLN A 440 0.99 -1.33 0.30
C GLN A 440 -0.51 -1.48 0.59
N GLY A 441 -1.34 -1.40 -0.44
CA GLY A 441 -2.78 -1.65 -0.34
C GLY A 441 -3.10 -3.06 0.13
N ILE A 442 -2.37 -4.08 -0.32
CA ILE A 442 -2.60 -5.48 0.10
C ILE A 442 -2.43 -5.69 1.60
N ILE A 443 -1.44 -5.04 2.22
CA ILE A 443 -1.25 -5.14 3.67
C ILE A 443 -2.42 -4.45 4.39
N ASP A 444 -2.87 -3.30 3.89
CA ASP A 444 -4.00 -2.59 4.47
C ASP A 444 -5.33 -3.34 4.24
N ASP A 445 -5.51 -4.00 3.09
CA ASP A 445 -6.66 -4.86 2.76
C ASP A 445 -6.65 -6.13 3.62
N TYR A 446 -5.48 -6.75 3.80
CA TYR A 446 -5.25 -7.87 4.71
C TYR A 446 -5.63 -7.50 6.15
N LEU A 447 -5.11 -6.38 6.65
CA LEU A 447 -5.43 -5.85 7.97
C LEU A 447 -6.94 -5.59 8.07
N GLY A 448 -7.52 -4.93 7.06
CA GLY A 448 -8.95 -4.62 7.00
C GLY A 448 -9.84 -5.85 7.10
N LEU A 449 -9.47 -6.95 6.44
CA LEU A 449 -10.21 -8.23 6.51
C LEU A 449 -10.14 -8.84 7.91
N ILE A 450 -8.97 -8.85 8.55
CA ILE A 450 -8.81 -9.38 9.91
C ILE A 450 -9.60 -8.53 10.90
N THR A 451 -9.44 -7.20 10.86
CA THR A 451 -10.12 -6.30 11.79
C THR A 451 -11.63 -6.37 11.62
N LYS A 452 -12.13 -6.47 10.38
CA LYS A 452 -13.56 -6.63 10.11
C LYS A 452 -14.11 -7.94 10.67
N LYS A 453 -13.39 -9.05 10.56
CA LYS A 453 -13.81 -10.33 11.16
C LYS A 453 -13.85 -10.25 12.69
N ILE A 454 -12.87 -9.61 13.33
CA ILE A 454 -12.87 -9.38 14.78
C ILE A 454 -14.13 -8.60 15.18
N ASP A 455 -14.46 -7.52 14.45
CA ASP A 455 -15.63 -6.70 14.74
C ASP A 455 -16.95 -7.46 14.56
N GLU A 456 -17.09 -8.22 13.46
CA GLU A 456 -18.27 -9.04 13.19
C GLU A 456 -18.48 -10.11 14.27
N TRP A 457 -17.42 -10.84 14.63
CA TRP A 457 -17.48 -11.88 15.64
C TRP A 457 -17.79 -11.33 17.02
N THR A 458 -17.11 -10.24 17.41
CA THR A 458 -17.35 -9.58 18.71
C THR A 458 -18.77 -9.01 18.78
N SER A 459 -19.26 -8.42 17.69
CA SER A 459 -20.63 -7.89 17.65
C SER A 459 -21.70 -8.99 17.76
N ASN A 460 -21.49 -10.13 17.10
CA ASN A 460 -22.42 -11.25 17.16
C ASN A 460 -22.42 -11.88 18.56
N LEU A 461 -21.22 -12.12 19.11
CA LEU A 461 -21.04 -12.64 20.47
C LEU A 461 -21.76 -11.75 21.49
N MET A 462 -21.52 -10.43 21.45
CA MET A 462 -22.15 -9.50 22.37
C MET A 462 -23.67 -9.40 22.19
N SER A 463 -24.18 -9.56 20.97
CA SER A 463 -25.62 -9.61 20.75
C SER A 463 -26.27 -10.82 21.43
N ASP A 464 -25.59 -11.97 21.40
CA ASP A 464 -26.11 -13.21 22.00
C ASP A 464 -25.99 -13.17 23.54
N GLU A 465 -24.83 -12.79 24.06
CA GLU A 465 -24.55 -12.64 25.49
C GLU A 465 -25.49 -11.62 26.17
N VAL A 466 -25.67 -10.44 25.57
CA VAL A 466 -26.57 -9.42 26.12
C VAL A 466 -28.03 -9.88 26.09
N ARG A 467 -28.44 -10.61 25.05
CA ARG A 467 -29.80 -11.16 24.97
C ARG A 467 -30.04 -12.17 26.10
N GLU A 468 -29.05 -13.00 26.39
CA GLU A 468 -29.11 -13.95 27.51
C GLU A 468 -29.18 -13.22 28.85
N PHE A 469 -28.26 -12.27 29.10
CA PHE A 469 -28.20 -11.48 30.34
C PHE A 469 -29.47 -10.66 30.63
N VAL A 470 -30.15 -10.16 29.59
CA VAL A 470 -31.39 -9.38 29.75
C VAL A 470 -32.62 -10.28 29.89
N SER A 471 -32.67 -11.39 29.16
CA SER A 471 -33.84 -12.28 29.15
C SER A 471 -33.90 -13.22 30.35
N ARG A 472 -32.74 -13.63 30.89
CA ARG A 472 -32.57 -14.46 32.10
C ARG A 472 -33.55 -15.64 32.15
N GLN A 473 -33.72 -16.33 31.02
CA GLN A 473 -34.68 -17.44 30.90
C GLN A 473 -34.21 -18.69 31.66
N ASN A 474 -32.89 -18.89 31.74
CA ASN A 474 -32.24 -19.98 32.45
C ASN A 474 -31.26 -19.38 33.48
N PRO A 475 -30.91 -20.10 34.55
CA PRO A 475 -29.81 -19.70 35.42
C PRO A 475 -28.46 -19.76 34.66
N PRO A 476 -27.45 -18.97 35.07
CA PRO A 476 -26.09 -19.05 34.51
C PRO A 476 -25.47 -20.44 34.69
N ASP A 477 -24.51 -20.75 33.82
CA ASP A 477 -23.72 -21.98 33.90
C ASP A 477 -22.84 -21.99 35.15
N GLU A 478 -22.58 -23.18 35.69
CA GLU A 478 -21.62 -23.40 36.78
C GLU A 478 -20.35 -24.04 36.23
N ASP A 479 -19.18 -23.54 36.63
CA ASP A 479 -17.91 -24.18 36.32
C ASP A 479 -17.60 -25.37 37.25
N ASN A 480 -16.44 -26.01 37.04
CA ASN A 480 -16.03 -27.19 37.82
C ASN A 480 -15.86 -26.91 39.32
N GLU A 481 -15.76 -25.63 39.70
CA GLU A 481 -15.63 -25.17 41.09
C GLU A 481 -16.98 -24.72 41.66
N GLY A 482 -18.06 -24.81 40.87
CA GLY A 482 -19.41 -24.39 41.25
C GLY A 482 -19.64 -22.88 41.15
N LEU A 483 -18.72 -22.13 40.55
CA LEU A 483 -18.83 -20.69 40.35
C LEU A 483 -19.71 -20.40 39.13
N TYR A 484 -20.52 -19.35 39.20
CA TYR A 484 -21.30 -18.94 38.03
C TYR A 484 -20.38 -18.35 36.95
N GLY A 485 -20.68 -18.65 35.70
CA GLY A 485 -19.93 -18.15 34.55
C GLY A 485 -20.80 -17.94 33.32
N LEU A 486 -20.26 -17.19 32.38
CA LEU A 486 -20.78 -17.04 31.02
C LEU A 486 -19.82 -17.73 30.05
N GLN A 487 -20.25 -17.94 28.81
CA GLN A 487 -19.38 -18.50 27.75
C GLN A 487 -18.60 -17.38 27.01
N GLY A 488 -19.02 -16.13 27.19
CA GLY A 488 -18.54 -14.93 26.50
C GLY A 488 -17.02 -14.78 26.49
N ALA A 489 -16.37 -14.80 27.66
CA ALA A 489 -14.92 -14.59 27.75
C ALA A 489 -14.12 -15.64 26.97
N ALA A 490 -14.47 -16.93 27.14
CA ALA A 490 -13.76 -18.02 26.48
C ALA A 490 -13.88 -17.93 24.96
N ILE A 491 -15.09 -17.67 24.45
CA ILE A 491 -15.35 -17.53 23.01
C ILE A 491 -14.63 -16.30 22.46
N LEU A 492 -14.70 -15.15 23.15
CA LEU A 492 -14.05 -13.91 22.74
C LEU A 492 -12.54 -14.12 22.55
N PHE A 493 -11.87 -14.70 23.54
CA PHE A 493 -10.42 -14.91 23.48
C PHE A 493 -10.02 -16.03 22.53
N GLN A 494 -10.84 -17.06 22.33
CA GLN A 494 -10.61 -18.05 21.28
C GLN A 494 -10.62 -17.39 19.89
N MET A 495 -11.64 -16.57 19.62
CA MET A 495 -11.81 -15.83 18.36
C MET A 495 -10.67 -14.84 18.12
N VAL A 496 -10.32 -14.04 19.13
CA VAL A 496 -9.22 -13.06 19.04
C VAL A 496 -7.88 -13.76 18.83
N ASN A 497 -7.58 -14.84 19.57
CA ASN A 497 -6.32 -15.58 19.40
C ASN A 497 -6.18 -16.12 17.98
N GLN A 498 -7.25 -16.69 17.39
CA GLN A 498 -7.21 -17.21 16.03
C GLN A 498 -6.82 -16.13 15.00
N GLN A 499 -7.33 -14.91 15.15
CA GLN A 499 -7.02 -13.79 14.25
C GLN A 499 -5.62 -13.21 14.48
N ILE A 500 -5.18 -13.15 15.74
CA ILE A 500 -3.82 -12.74 16.09
C ILE A 500 -2.78 -13.75 15.57
N ASP A 501 -3.09 -15.05 15.62
CA ASP A 501 -2.19 -16.10 15.12
C ASP A 501 -1.96 -15.99 13.61
N LEU A 502 -3.02 -15.70 12.82
CA LEU A 502 -2.89 -15.38 11.39
C LEU A 502 -1.98 -14.17 11.16
N ALA A 503 -2.13 -13.11 11.98
CA ALA A 503 -1.27 -11.95 11.91
C ALA A 503 0.18 -12.24 12.31
N ALA A 504 0.41 -13.17 13.24
CA ALA A 504 1.73 -13.58 13.67
C ALA A 504 2.46 -14.42 12.61
N GLU A 505 1.74 -15.32 11.93
CA GLU A 505 2.26 -16.12 10.81
C GLU A 505 2.75 -15.27 9.63
N SER A 506 2.29 -14.01 9.53
CA SER A 506 2.80 -13.04 8.55
C SER A 506 4.29 -12.72 8.64
N GLY A 507 4.90 -12.93 9.81
CA GLY A 507 6.28 -12.52 10.08
C GLY A 507 6.47 -10.99 10.12
N GLN A 508 5.41 -10.20 9.98
CA GLN A 508 5.47 -8.73 9.97
C GLN A 508 5.07 -8.16 11.34
N ALA A 509 6.06 -7.74 12.12
CA ALA A 509 5.83 -7.16 13.45
C ALA A 509 4.88 -5.94 13.44
N SER A 510 4.85 -5.16 12.35
CA SER A 510 3.93 -4.03 12.22
C SER A 510 2.47 -4.45 12.02
N VAL A 511 2.24 -5.56 11.33
CA VAL A 511 0.90 -6.10 11.07
C VAL A 511 0.35 -6.69 12.36
N LEU A 512 1.14 -7.53 13.03
CA LEU A 512 0.79 -8.10 14.33
C LEU A 512 0.42 -7.01 15.35
N ALA A 513 1.26 -5.99 15.49
CA ALA A 513 0.99 -4.89 16.44
C ALA A 513 -0.32 -4.15 16.14
N LYS A 514 -0.65 -3.92 14.86
CA LYS A 514 -1.91 -3.27 14.47
C LYS A 514 -3.13 -4.15 14.74
N VAL A 515 -3.03 -5.47 14.50
CA VAL A 515 -4.13 -6.40 14.78
C VAL A 515 -4.39 -6.51 16.28
N VAL A 516 -3.34 -6.55 17.10
CA VAL A 516 -3.47 -6.56 18.57
C VAL A 516 -4.08 -5.26 19.09
N ASP A 517 -3.66 -4.11 18.57
CA ASP A 517 -4.27 -2.81 18.90
C ASP A 517 -5.78 -2.78 18.55
N HIS A 518 -6.17 -3.35 17.40
CA HIS A 518 -7.59 -3.47 17.03
C HIS A 518 -8.35 -4.45 17.93
N ALA A 519 -7.76 -5.60 18.27
CA ALA A 519 -8.35 -6.55 19.20
C ALA A 519 -8.58 -5.92 20.59
N ALA A 520 -7.61 -5.14 21.09
CA ALA A 520 -7.77 -4.39 22.34
C ALA A 520 -8.92 -3.37 22.28
N LYS A 521 -9.12 -2.69 21.13
CA LYS A 521 -10.28 -1.82 20.92
C LYS A 521 -11.60 -2.58 20.90
N ALA A 522 -11.63 -3.77 20.29
CA ALA A 522 -12.81 -4.63 20.32
C ALA A 522 -13.16 -5.07 21.75
N MET A 523 -12.16 -5.46 22.55
CA MET A 523 -12.31 -5.75 23.99
C MET A 523 -12.89 -4.55 24.75
N HIS A 524 -12.37 -3.34 24.53
CA HIS A 524 -12.91 -2.12 25.13
C HIS A 524 -14.36 -1.82 24.74
N SER A 525 -14.74 -2.14 23.50
CA SER A 525 -16.12 -1.99 23.01
C SER A 525 -17.07 -2.96 23.73
N THR A 526 -16.62 -4.19 23.96
CA THR A 526 -17.31 -5.20 24.78
C THR A 526 -17.50 -4.72 26.21
N GLN A 527 -16.44 -4.26 26.88
CA GLN A 527 -16.49 -3.73 28.26
C GLN A 527 -17.47 -2.56 28.38
N SER A 528 -17.41 -1.61 27.44
CA SER A 528 -18.31 -0.46 27.40
C SER A 528 -19.77 -0.88 27.22
N THR A 529 -20.01 -1.94 26.44
CA THR A 529 -21.34 -2.53 26.27
C THR A 529 -21.82 -3.17 27.57
N TRP A 530 -20.98 -3.94 28.25
CA TRP A 530 -21.32 -4.53 29.54
C TRP A 530 -21.65 -3.50 30.61
N LEU A 531 -20.83 -2.46 30.79
CA LEU A 531 -21.12 -1.37 31.74
C LEU A 531 -22.48 -0.71 31.46
N ARG A 532 -22.79 -0.47 30.18
CA ARG A 532 -24.06 0.13 29.77
C ARG A 532 -25.24 -0.80 30.04
N VAL A 533 -25.11 -2.09 29.76
CA VAL A 533 -26.16 -3.10 29.98
C VAL A 533 -26.39 -3.32 31.47
N LEU A 534 -25.31 -3.48 32.24
CA LEU A 534 -25.34 -3.64 33.70
C LEU A 534 -26.07 -2.48 34.38
N GLU A 535 -25.72 -1.23 34.05
CA GLU A 535 -26.38 -0.06 34.63
C GLU A 535 -27.84 0.07 34.20
N ALA A 536 -28.17 -0.31 32.96
CA ALA A 536 -29.54 -0.29 32.47
C ALA A 536 -30.43 -1.31 33.21
N GLU A 537 -29.94 -2.54 33.40
CA GLU A 537 -30.65 -3.60 34.14
C GLU A 537 -30.76 -3.29 35.63
N PHE A 538 -29.68 -2.81 36.25
CA PHE A 538 -29.70 -2.38 37.65
C PHE A 538 -30.71 -1.22 37.87
N ARG A 539 -30.74 -0.24 36.96
CA ARG A 539 -31.72 0.85 37.04
C ARG A 539 -33.15 0.34 36.91
N LYS A 540 -33.43 -0.60 36.01
CA LYS A 540 -34.76 -1.23 35.87
C LYS A 540 -35.19 -1.90 37.17
N GLN A 541 -34.31 -2.70 37.79
CA GLN A 541 -34.58 -3.35 39.09
C GLN A 541 -34.89 -2.32 40.18
N ARG A 542 -34.12 -1.22 40.23
CA ARG A 542 -34.24 -0.21 41.29
C ARG A 542 -35.48 0.69 41.16
N GLU A 543 -35.91 0.98 39.93
CA GLU A 543 -37.02 1.90 39.65
C GLU A 543 -38.36 1.19 39.44
N ALA A 544 -38.36 -0.15 39.44
CA ALA A 544 -39.56 -0.95 39.31
C ALA A 544 -40.57 -0.65 40.42
N LYS A 545 -41.83 -0.50 40.02
CA LYS A 545 -42.95 -0.27 40.93
C LYS A 545 -43.70 -1.55 41.25
N HIS A 546 -43.70 -2.50 40.31
CA HIS A 546 -44.30 -3.81 40.46
C HIS A 546 -43.26 -4.91 40.21
N PRO A 547 -43.29 -6.02 40.97
CA PRO A 547 -42.39 -7.16 40.74
C PRO A 547 -42.46 -7.74 39.32
N ASP A 548 -43.63 -7.65 38.66
CA ASP A 548 -43.85 -8.15 37.30
C ASP A 548 -43.14 -7.32 36.21
N ASP A 549 -42.71 -6.09 36.55
CA ASP A 549 -41.96 -5.21 35.62
C ASP A 549 -40.48 -5.63 35.49
N VAL A 550 -40.06 -6.64 36.26
CA VAL A 550 -38.66 -7.01 36.42
C VAL A 550 -38.44 -8.49 36.19
N THR A 551 -37.54 -8.81 35.26
CA THR A 551 -37.07 -10.18 35.09
C THR A 551 -36.16 -10.55 36.27
N GLY A 552 -36.50 -11.61 37.00
CA GLY A 552 -35.67 -12.16 38.08
C GLY A 552 -34.30 -12.68 37.60
N GLY A 553 -33.46 -13.11 38.54
CA GLY A 553 -32.15 -13.70 38.22
C GLY A 553 -31.01 -12.69 38.03
N LEU A 554 -31.21 -11.40 38.34
CA LEU A 554 -30.19 -10.37 38.10
C LEU A 554 -28.93 -10.60 38.93
N VAL A 555 -29.08 -11.07 40.17
CA VAL A 555 -27.95 -11.32 41.09
C VAL A 555 -27.02 -12.39 40.51
N GLU A 556 -27.58 -13.52 40.09
CA GLU A 556 -26.86 -14.66 39.56
C GLU A 556 -26.09 -14.27 38.30
N TYR A 557 -26.74 -13.53 37.38
CA TYR A 557 -26.11 -13.03 36.16
C TYR A 557 -25.03 -11.97 36.42
N VAL A 558 -25.19 -11.12 37.44
CA VAL A 558 -24.14 -10.15 37.83
C VAL A 558 -22.93 -10.85 38.44
N ILE A 559 -23.13 -11.92 39.22
CA ILE A 559 -22.04 -12.77 39.72
C ILE A 559 -21.32 -13.46 38.55
N ALA A 560 -22.08 -14.05 37.62
CA ALA A 560 -21.54 -14.70 36.43
C ALA A 560 -20.68 -13.73 35.59
N LEU A 561 -21.19 -12.52 35.36
CA LEU A 561 -20.46 -11.47 34.64
C LEU A 561 -19.20 -11.03 35.40
N ALA A 562 -19.26 -10.85 36.73
CA ALA A 562 -18.08 -10.46 37.51
C ALA A 562 -16.95 -11.49 37.40
N ASN A 563 -17.30 -12.78 37.44
CA ASN A 563 -16.38 -13.89 37.29
C ASN A 563 -15.81 -13.97 35.86
N ASP A 564 -16.65 -13.77 34.84
CA ASP A 564 -16.24 -13.86 33.43
C ASP A 564 -15.32 -12.70 33.02
N GLU A 565 -15.56 -11.50 33.55
CA GLU A 565 -14.70 -10.34 33.33
C GLU A 565 -13.35 -10.50 34.04
N LEU A 566 -13.31 -11.13 35.23
CA LEU A 566 -12.04 -11.48 35.88
C LEU A 566 -11.25 -12.51 35.05
N LYS A 567 -11.94 -13.55 34.54
CA LYS A 567 -11.33 -14.53 33.62
C LYS A 567 -10.81 -13.86 32.33
N SER A 568 -11.53 -12.85 31.82
CA SER A 568 -11.11 -12.06 30.66
C SER A 568 -9.83 -11.26 30.94
N ALA A 569 -9.65 -10.74 32.16
CA ALA A 569 -8.41 -10.08 32.56
C ALA A 569 -7.22 -11.06 32.58
N ASP A 570 -7.41 -12.28 33.11
CA ASP A 570 -6.39 -13.33 33.10
C ASP A 570 -6.01 -13.74 31.66
N TYR A 571 -7.00 -13.84 30.76
CA TYR A 571 -6.75 -14.12 29.34
C TYR A 571 -6.00 -12.99 28.64
N ALA A 572 -6.28 -11.72 28.97
CA ALA A 572 -5.54 -10.58 28.44
C ALA A 572 -4.07 -10.60 28.92
N GLU A 573 -3.82 -10.95 30.19
CA GLU A 573 -2.46 -11.10 30.72
C GLU A 573 -1.70 -12.24 30.02
N ALA A 574 -2.34 -13.39 29.86
CA ALA A 574 -1.77 -14.52 29.13
C ALA A 574 -1.47 -14.17 27.66
N LEU A 575 -2.36 -13.40 27.02
CA LEU A 575 -2.19 -12.94 25.65
C LEU A 575 -0.94 -12.08 25.49
N ILE A 576 -0.76 -11.06 26.34
CA ILE A 576 0.41 -10.18 26.22
C ILE A 576 1.72 -10.92 26.53
N ALA A 577 1.72 -11.80 27.54
CA ALA A 577 2.89 -12.63 27.87
C ALA A 577 3.35 -13.49 26.69
N ARG A 578 2.40 -13.99 25.87
CA ARG A 578 2.67 -14.77 24.65
C ARG A 578 3.20 -13.92 23.50
N LEU A 579 2.64 -12.73 23.28
CA LEU A 579 2.95 -11.90 22.11
C LEU A 579 4.19 -11.02 22.26
N GLU A 580 4.51 -10.61 23.49
CA GLU A 580 5.66 -9.76 23.81
C GLU A 580 7.02 -10.25 23.27
N PRO A 581 7.37 -11.57 23.29
CA PRO A 581 8.60 -12.06 22.69
C PRO A 581 8.59 -12.08 21.15
N MET A 582 7.42 -11.96 20.51
CA MET A 582 7.27 -12.06 19.05
C MET A 582 7.50 -10.73 18.31
N VAL A 583 7.53 -9.62 19.03
CA VAL A 583 7.65 -8.27 18.46
C VAL A 583 8.98 -7.62 18.81
N SER A 584 9.51 -6.82 17.88
CA SER A 584 10.70 -5.99 18.14
C SER A 584 10.44 -4.95 19.24
N THR A 585 11.50 -4.46 19.88
CA THR A 585 11.45 -3.42 20.93
C THR A 585 10.66 -2.17 20.53
N LYS A 586 10.59 -1.85 19.23
CA LYS A 586 9.83 -0.71 18.68
C LYS A 586 8.32 -0.81 18.93
N TYR A 587 7.74 -2.00 18.76
CA TYR A 587 6.28 -2.21 18.83
C TYR A 587 5.82 -2.75 20.18
N LYS A 588 6.75 -3.29 20.96
CA LYS A 588 6.51 -3.91 22.25
C LYS A 588 5.80 -3.01 23.26
N ALA A 589 6.23 -1.75 23.39
CA ALA A 589 5.65 -0.82 24.37
C ALA A 589 4.18 -0.49 24.04
N GLY A 590 3.88 -0.12 22.79
CA GLY A 590 2.51 0.25 22.40
C GLY A 590 1.55 -0.94 22.42
N MET A 591 2.02 -2.13 22.04
CA MET A 591 1.20 -3.36 22.12
C MET A 591 0.87 -3.72 23.57
N ARG A 592 1.86 -3.64 24.46
CA ARG A 592 1.65 -3.87 25.90
C ARG A 592 0.66 -2.86 26.47
N GLU A 593 0.85 -1.56 26.19
CA GLU A 593 -0.05 -0.51 26.67
C GLU A 593 -1.50 -0.75 26.22
N ALA A 594 -1.73 -1.15 24.96
CA ALA A 594 -3.06 -1.43 24.45
C ALA A 594 -3.74 -2.60 25.19
N VAL A 595 -3.02 -3.71 25.42
CA VAL A 595 -3.57 -4.88 26.11
C VAL A 595 -3.72 -4.64 27.62
N ASP A 596 -2.77 -3.95 28.26
CA ASP A 596 -2.86 -3.58 29.68
C ASP A 596 -4.07 -2.66 29.93
N ASN A 597 -4.36 -1.74 29.02
CA ASN A 597 -5.57 -0.92 29.10
C ASN A 597 -6.83 -1.78 29.00
N ALA A 598 -6.88 -2.73 28.06
CA ALA A 598 -8.01 -3.66 27.94
C ALA A 598 -8.16 -4.53 29.20
N LEU A 599 -7.07 -5.04 29.76
CA LEU A 599 -7.06 -5.79 31.02
C LEU A 599 -7.67 -4.98 32.16
N ASN A 600 -7.21 -3.74 32.35
CA ASN A 600 -7.76 -2.84 33.38
C ASN A 600 -9.26 -2.57 33.16
N GLY A 601 -9.70 -2.47 31.91
CA GLY A 601 -11.11 -2.29 31.58
C GLY A 601 -11.98 -3.49 32.01
N PHE A 602 -11.49 -4.72 31.87
CA PHE A 602 -12.19 -5.91 32.39
C PHE A 602 -12.28 -5.89 33.93
N LEU A 603 -11.20 -5.50 34.61
CA LEU A 603 -11.21 -5.34 36.07
C LEU A 603 -12.19 -4.25 36.53
N ASP A 604 -12.32 -3.16 35.78
CA ASP A 604 -13.28 -2.09 36.08
C ASP A 604 -14.75 -2.56 35.94
N VAL A 605 -15.06 -3.38 34.94
CA VAL A 605 -16.40 -3.99 34.78
C VAL A 605 -16.66 -4.95 35.94
N SER A 606 -15.71 -5.82 36.25
CA SER A 606 -15.82 -6.77 37.36
C SER A 606 -16.03 -6.06 38.71
N LYS A 607 -15.28 -4.98 38.97
CA LYS A 607 -15.48 -4.10 40.13
C LYS A 607 -16.84 -3.40 40.13
N ARG A 608 -17.35 -2.98 38.96
CA ARG A 608 -18.70 -2.39 38.89
C ARG A 608 -19.77 -3.43 39.23
N CYS A 609 -19.57 -4.69 38.84
CA CYS A 609 -20.47 -5.78 39.19
C CYS A 609 -20.54 -5.99 40.71
N THR A 610 -19.41 -6.03 41.41
CA THR A 610 -19.40 -6.16 42.89
C THR A 610 -20.12 -5.00 43.56
N GLN A 611 -19.92 -3.76 43.08
CA GLN A 611 -20.64 -2.59 43.59
C GLN A 611 -22.15 -2.67 43.36
N VAL A 612 -22.59 -3.21 42.21
CA VAL A 612 -24.02 -3.43 41.91
C VAL A 612 -24.60 -4.47 42.86
N LEU A 613 -23.89 -5.56 43.15
CA LEU A 613 -24.31 -6.57 44.15
C LEU A 613 -24.49 -5.92 45.53
N VAL A 614 -23.56 -5.08 45.97
CA VAL A 614 -23.71 -4.31 47.22
C VAL A 614 -24.92 -3.38 47.18
N ASP A 615 -25.10 -2.64 46.09
CA ASP A 615 -26.24 -1.73 45.97
C ASP A 615 -27.61 -2.46 45.93
N LEU A 616 -27.66 -3.70 45.42
CA LEU A 616 -28.85 -4.56 45.49
C LEU A 616 -29.19 -4.93 46.94
N VAL A 617 -28.22 -5.41 47.72
CA VAL A 617 -28.39 -5.69 49.15
C VAL A 617 -28.91 -4.46 49.89
N PHE A 618 -28.28 -3.31 49.67
CA PHE A 618 -28.66 -2.06 50.34
C PHE A 618 -29.97 -1.45 49.81
N SER A 619 -30.47 -1.88 48.66
CA SER A 619 -31.79 -1.46 48.18
C SER A 619 -32.91 -2.06 49.03
N ASP A 620 -32.77 -3.33 49.40
CA ASP A 620 -33.74 -4.05 50.25
C ASP A 620 -33.65 -3.60 51.71
N LEU A 621 -32.46 -3.20 52.15
CA LEU A 621 -32.24 -2.68 53.51
C LEU A 621 -32.74 -1.24 53.71
N LYS A 622 -33.12 -0.50 52.65
CA LYS A 622 -33.56 0.91 52.77
C LYS A 622 -34.63 1.16 53.83
N PRO A 623 -35.69 0.33 53.99
CA PRO A 623 -36.69 0.52 55.03
C PRO A 623 -36.08 0.37 56.43
N ALA A 624 -35.36 -0.73 56.69
CA ALA A 624 -34.72 -0.97 57.99
C ALA A 624 -33.68 0.11 58.34
N LEU A 625 -32.90 0.57 57.36
CA LEU A 625 -31.93 1.66 57.55
C LEU A 625 -32.58 3.02 57.88
N LYS A 626 -33.86 3.24 57.54
CA LYS A 626 -34.60 4.45 57.95
C LYS A 626 -35.05 4.38 59.41
N ASP A 627 -35.28 3.18 59.93
CA ASP A 627 -35.76 2.95 61.29
C ASP A 627 -34.63 2.83 62.32
N LEU A 628 -33.37 2.82 61.86
CA LEU A 628 -32.19 2.94 62.72
C LEU A 628 -32.29 4.19 63.61
N PHE A 629 -31.98 4.01 64.90
CA PHE A 629 -32.07 5.03 65.94
C PHE A 629 -33.49 5.54 66.27
N ALA A 630 -34.55 4.94 65.70
CA ALA A 630 -35.94 5.27 66.00
C ALA A 630 -36.54 4.38 67.10
N PHE A 631 -37.46 4.94 67.89
CA PHE A 631 -38.20 4.19 68.92
C PHE A 631 -39.61 3.82 68.41
N PRO A 632 -40.10 2.58 68.60
CA PRO A 632 -39.49 1.45 69.34
C PRO A 632 -38.55 0.57 68.51
N ALA A 633 -38.56 0.70 67.18
CA ALA A 633 -37.92 -0.22 66.23
C ALA A 633 -36.47 -0.60 66.56
N TRP A 634 -35.58 0.39 66.69
CA TRP A 634 -34.16 0.13 66.93
C TRP A 634 -33.85 -0.31 68.38
N TYR A 635 -34.61 0.19 69.35
CA TYR A 635 -34.36 -0.06 70.77
C TYR A 635 -34.83 -1.45 71.22
N SER A 636 -36.02 -1.87 70.77
CA SER A 636 -36.69 -3.06 71.28
C SER A 636 -36.94 -4.12 70.22
N GLU A 637 -37.15 -3.74 68.96
CA GLU A 637 -37.49 -4.67 67.88
C GLU A 637 -36.27 -5.20 67.14
N GLY A 638 -35.08 -4.64 67.39
CA GLY A 638 -33.80 -5.19 66.90
C GLY A 638 -33.53 -4.91 65.43
N THR A 639 -33.85 -3.71 64.93
CA THR A 639 -33.63 -3.31 63.53
C THR A 639 -32.22 -3.63 63.00
N THR A 640 -31.18 -3.44 63.80
CA THR A 640 -29.80 -3.74 63.39
C THR A 640 -29.56 -5.23 63.18
N THR A 641 -30.16 -6.08 64.02
CA THR A 641 -30.10 -7.54 63.86
C THR A 641 -30.77 -7.95 62.55
N THR A 642 -31.93 -7.35 62.20
CA THR A 642 -32.55 -7.57 60.88
C THR A 642 -31.61 -7.16 59.75
N VAL A 643 -30.97 -5.99 59.83
CA VAL A 643 -30.02 -5.52 58.81
C VAL A 643 -28.85 -6.49 58.66
N VAL A 644 -28.24 -6.91 59.78
CA VAL A 644 -27.07 -7.79 59.78
C VAL A 644 -27.41 -9.18 59.25
N GLU A 645 -28.56 -9.75 59.63
CA GLU A 645 -28.99 -11.06 59.13
C GLU A 645 -29.36 -11.01 57.64
N THR A 646 -30.01 -9.96 57.15
CA THR A 646 -30.24 -9.81 55.71
C THR A 646 -28.94 -9.67 54.92
N ILE A 647 -27.94 -8.93 55.44
CA ILE A 647 -26.62 -8.90 54.78
C ILE A 647 -25.97 -10.28 54.85
N ARG A 648 -26.10 -11.03 55.95
CA ARG A 648 -25.58 -12.39 56.09
C ARG A 648 -26.17 -13.34 55.05
N ASP A 649 -27.49 -13.30 54.85
CA ASP A 649 -28.18 -14.15 53.88
C ASP A 649 -27.60 -13.91 52.47
N TYR A 650 -27.60 -12.65 52.01
CA TYR A 650 -27.02 -12.28 50.72
C TYR A 650 -25.53 -12.62 50.60
N THR A 651 -24.74 -12.36 51.64
CA THR A 651 -23.30 -12.62 51.61
C THR A 651 -23.00 -14.11 51.55
N SER A 652 -23.80 -14.94 52.22
CA SER A 652 -23.71 -16.40 52.15
C SER A 652 -24.02 -16.90 50.74
N ASP A 653 -25.10 -16.39 50.12
CA ASP A 653 -25.47 -16.75 48.75
C ASP A 653 -24.39 -16.35 47.73
N TYR A 654 -23.74 -15.21 47.94
CA TYR A 654 -22.69 -14.73 47.05
C TYR A 654 -21.39 -15.52 47.23
N HIS A 655 -21.06 -15.93 48.46
CA HIS A 655 -19.83 -16.66 48.79
C HIS A 655 -19.69 -17.96 47.99
N ASP A 656 -20.79 -18.69 47.81
CA ASP A 656 -20.74 -20.02 47.18
C ASP A 656 -20.53 -19.96 45.65
N ARG A 657 -20.78 -18.81 45.02
CA ARG A 657 -20.85 -18.68 43.55
C ARG A 657 -19.90 -17.63 42.95
N LEU A 658 -19.39 -16.71 43.77
CA LEU A 658 -18.49 -15.63 43.35
C LEU A 658 -17.02 -16.05 43.53
N ASN A 659 -16.14 -15.61 42.63
CA ASN A 659 -14.71 -15.86 42.76
C ASN A 659 -14.17 -15.35 44.12
N PRO A 660 -13.32 -16.12 44.84
CA PRO A 660 -12.83 -15.75 46.16
C PRO A 660 -12.16 -14.37 46.25
N ASN A 661 -11.41 -13.97 45.22
CA ASN A 661 -10.76 -12.66 45.19
C ASN A 661 -11.78 -11.53 45.08
N LEU A 662 -12.84 -11.73 44.29
CA LEU A 662 -13.93 -10.76 44.15
C LEU A 662 -14.80 -10.74 45.40
N PHE A 663 -14.98 -11.88 46.05
CA PHE A 663 -15.71 -11.99 47.31
C PHE A 663 -15.01 -11.23 48.45
N ASP A 664 -13.68 -11.26 48.51
CA ASP A 664 -12.91 -10.50 49.48
C ASP A 664 -13.14 -8.98 49.32
N VAL A 665 -13.14 -8.49 48.08
CA VAL A 665 -13.43 -7.10 47.71
C VAL A 665 -14.89 -6.74 47.98
N LEU A 666 -15.83 -7.64 47.67
CA LEU A 666 -17.25 -7.46 47.95
C LEU A 666 -17.49 -7.29 49.45
N CYS A 667 -16.87 -8.11 50.29
CA CYS A 667 -16.99 -8.01 51.75
C CYS A 667 -16.47 -6.65 52.26
N ASP A 668 -15.37 -6.17 51.68
CA ASP A 668 -14.83 -4.85 51.98
C ASP A 668 -15.79 -3.72 51.63
N ASP A 669 -16.40 -3.78 50.45
CA ASP A 669 -17.41 -2.81 50.01
C ASP A 669 -18.69 -2.88 50.85
N LEU A 670 -19.11 -4.08 51.29
CA LEU A 670 -20.25 -4.27 52.21
C LEU A 670 -19.99 -3.63 53.58
N ILE A 671 -18.80 -3.83 54.16
CA ILE A 671 -18.40 -3.22 55.44
C ILE A 671 -18.41 -1.69 55.31
N ASP A 672 -17.76 -1.16 54.27
CA ASP A 672 -17.72 0.29 54.03
C ASP A 672 -19.13 0.86 53.85
N ARG A 673 -19.98 0.19 53.08
CA ARG A 673 -21.37 0.62 52.86
C ARG A 673 -22.21 0.57 54.13
N PHE A 674 -22.05 -0.48 54.94
CA PHE A 674 -22.71 -0.61 56.24
C PHE A 674 -22.32 0.53 57.18
N LEU A 675 -21.02 0.78 57.34
CA LEU A 675 -20.50 1.85 58.20
C LEU A 675 -20.99 3.24 57.74
N ILE A 676 -20.95 3.51 56.44
CA ILE A 676 -21.45 4.78 55.88
C ILE A 676 -22.95 4.95 56.17
N SER A 677 -23.76 3.91 55.98
CA SER A 677 -25.20 3.95 56.24
C SER A 677 -25.53 4.09 57.72
N TYR A 678 -24.85 3.34 58.59
CA TYR A 678 -25.06 3.37 60.04
C TYR A 678 -24.65 4.72 60.64
N ILE A 679 -23.44 5.20 60.35
CA ILE A 679 -22.95 6.51 60.84
C ILE A 679 -23.77 7.66 60.22
N GLY A 680 -24.16 7.54 58.96
CA GLY A 680 -25.04 8.50 58.29
C GLY A 680 -26.44 8.57 58.90
N ALA A 681 -27.00 7.45 59.35
CA ALA A 681 -28.23 7.42 60.12
C ALA A 681 -28.05 8.07 61.51
N LEU A 682 -26.95 7.76 62.21
CA LEU A 682 -26.62 8.35 63.51
C LEU A 682 -26.49 9.88 63.44
N ARG A 683 -25.86 10.40 62.38
CA ARG A 683 -25.72 11.85 62.14
C ARG A 683 -27.07 12.57 61.98
N ARG A 684 -28.10 11.89 61.46
CA ARG A 684 -29.42 12.46 61.20
C ARG A 684 -30.36 12.40 62.40
N VAL A 685 -29.94 11.79 63.51
CA VAL A 685 -30.74 11.71 64.73
C VAL A 685 -31.04 13.13 65.24
N GLY A 686 -32.33 13.41 65.45
CA GLY A 686 -32.79 14.72 65.93
C GLY A 686 -32.31 15.02 67.35
N SER A 687 -32.28 16.30 67.72
CA SER A 687 -31.81 16.70 69.04
C SER A 687 -32.66 16.10 70.18
N GLY A 688 -32.01 15.51 71.19
CA GLY A 688 -32.65 14.87 72.34
C GLY A 688 -33.45 13.59 72.04
N LYS A 689 -33.23 12.97 70.87
CA LYS A 689 -33.92 11.73 70.46
C LYS A 689 -33.21 10.45 70.88
N LEU A 690 -31.91 10.52 71.18
CA LEU A 690 -31.13 9.38 71.65
C LEU A 690 -31.28 9.24 73.18
N LYS A 691 -31.87 8.13 73.63
CA LYS A 691 -32.20 7.87 75.03
C LYS A 691 -31.04 7.24 75.78
N MET A 692 -30.42 8.01 76.68
CA MET A 692 -29.25 7.56 77.43
C MET A 692 -29.66 6.94 78.79
N PRO A 693 -29.03 5.83 79.25
CA PRO A 693 -27.89 5.11 78.66
C PRO A 693 -28.27 4.02 77.65
N ALA A 694 -29.55 3.68 77.52
CA ALA A 694 -30.03 2.53 76.73
C ALA A 694 -29.54 2.53 75.27
N ALA A 695 -29.50 3.69 74.63
CA ALA A 695 -28.99 3.85 73.27
C ALA A 695 -27.49 3.52 73.15
N ALA A 696 -26.70 3.85 74.18
CA ALA A 696 -25.26 3.57 74.17
C ALA A 696 -24.97 2.08 74.32
N GLU A 697 -25.73 1.40 75.17
CA GLU A 697 -25.70 -0.06 75.30
C GLU A 697 -26.13 -0.74 74.00
N ARG A 698 -27.17 -0.23 73.34
CA ARG A 698 -27.63 -0.75 72.04
C ARG A 698 -26.60 -0.54 70.93
N ILE A 699 -25.95 0.63 70.83
CA ILE A 699 -24.88 0.86 69.84
C ILE A 699 -23.72 -0.11 70.04
N LYS A 700 -23.39 -0.44 71.29
CA LYS A 700 -22.36 -1.43 71.60
C LYS A 700 -22.78 -2.84 71.15
N ALA A 701 -24.02 -3.24 71.45
CA ALA A 701 -24.56 -4.52 70.97
C ALA A 701 -24.58 -4.60 69.43
N ASP A 702 -24.97 -3.52 68.76
CA ASP A 702 -24.98 -3.42 67.30
C ASP A 702 -23.56 -3.54 66.69
N TYR A 703 -22.55 -2.98 67.36
CA TYR A 703 -21.14 -3.14 66.98
C TYR A 703 -20.70 -4.61 67.10
N ASP A 704 -21.03 -5.26 68.21
CA ASP A 704 -20.69 -6.67 68.44
C ASP A 704 -21.42 -7.59 67.42
N ASP A 705 -22.71 -7.35 67.14
CA ASP A 705 -23.50 -8.06 66.14
C ASP A 705 -22.88 -7.94 64.73
N ALA A 706 -22.51 -6.72 64.33
CA ALA A 706 -21.91 -6.46 63.03
C ALA A 706 -20.54 -7.12 62.86
N ILE A 707 -19.68 -7.06 63.89
CA ILE A 707 -18.39 -7.77 63.87
C ILE A 707 -18.59 -9.28 63.78
N ALA A 708 -19.47 -9.85 64.59
CA ALA A 708 -19.74 -11.29 64.58
C ALA A 708 -20.21 -11.78 63.21
N MET A 709 -20.95 -10.95 62.47
CA MET A 709 -21.33 -11.26 61.10
C MET A 709 -20.15 -11.22 60.13
N PHE A 710 -19.43 -10.10 60.03
CA PHE A 710 -18.34 -10.00 59.04
C PHE A 710 -17.15 -10.92 59.37
N ALA A 711 -16.93 -11.23 60.65
CA ALA A 711 -15.92 -12.21 61.09
C ALA A 711 -16.25 -13.66 60.67
N SER A 712 -17.48 -13.94 60.20
CA SER A 712 -17.81 -15.23 59.61
C SER A 712 -17.28 -15.41 58.18
N PHE A 713 -16.91 -14.31 57.51
CA PHE A 713 -16.44 -14.31 56.11
C PHE A 713 -15.02 -13.76 55.94
N LYS A 714 -14.56 -12.86 56.82
CA LYS A 714 -13.18 -12.32 56.83
C LYS A 714 -12.50 -12.57 58.17
N LYS A 715 -11.18 -12.40 58.22
CA LYS A 715 -10.44 -12.49 59.48
C LYS A 715 -10.89 -11.40 60.45
N GLU A 716 -11.09 -11.78 61.70
CA GLU A 716 -11.62 -10.89 62.73
C GLU A 716 -10.77 -9.62 62.94
N ASP A 717 -9.43 -9.73 62.83
CA ASP A 717 -8.52 -8.59 62.97
C ASP A 717 -8.72 -7.53 61.87
N GLU A 718 -8.89 -7.97 60.61
CA GLU A 718 -9.13 -7.09 59.45
C GLU A 718 -10.49 -6.39 59.56
N VAL A 719 -11.51 -7.10 60.06
CA VAL A 719 -12.84 -6.53 60.34
C VAL A 719 -12.75 -5.49 61.46
N ARG A 720 -12.08 -5.82 62.57
CA ARG A 720 -11.92 -4.90 63.72
C ARG A 720 -11.21 -3.61 63.34
N GLU A 721 -10.19 -3.69 62.48
CA GLU A 721 -9.49 -2.52 61.94
C GLU A 721 -10.45 -1.58 61.20
N LYS A 722 -11.29 -2.12 60.30
CA LYS A 722 -12.30 -1.32 59.59
C LYS A 722 -13.38 -0.74 60.49
N PHE A 723 -13.75 -1.47 61.54
CA PHE A 723 -14.76 -1.06 62.53
C PHE A 723 -14.22 -0.12 63.61
N GLU A 724 -12.92 0.20 63.63
CA GLU A 724 -12.29 1.11 64.62
C GLU A 724 -13.04 2.45 64.69
N VAL A 725 -13.44 3.01 63.55
CA VAL A 725 -14.22 4.26 63.48
C VAL A 725 -15.51 4.18 64.29
N LEU A 726 -16.22 3.05 64.25
CA LEU A 726 -17.46 2.86 64.99
C LEU A 726 -17.19 2.64 66.49
N GLN A 727 -16.07 2.01 66.84
CA GLN A 727 -15.62 1.87 68.22
C GLN A 727 -15.28 3.24 68.86
N MET A 728 -14.60 4.11 68.12
CA MET A 728 -14.32 5.49 68.53
C MET A 728 -15.61 6.30 68.73
N ILE A 729 -16.58 6.16 67.81
CA ILE A 729 -17.90 6.80 67.91
C ILE A 729 -18.68 6.26 69.11
N THR A 730 -18.61 4.97 69.38
CA THR A 730 -19.24 4.36 70.56
C THR A 730 -18.67 4.98 71.85
N SER A 731 -17.34 5.15 71.90
CA SER A 731 -16.65 5.81 73.02
C SER A 731 -17.08 7.28 73.21
N LEU A 732 -17.36 7.98 72.12
CA LEU A 732 -17.92 9.34 72.13
C LEU A 732 -19.34 9.38 72.73
N VAL A 733 -20.19 8.43 72.34
CA VAL A 733 -21.58 8.35 72.82
C VAL A 733 -21.65 7.92 74.29
N THR A 734 -20.79 7.02 74.76
CA THR A 734 -20.80 6.53 76.15
C THR A 734 -20.18 7.49 77.16
N SER A 735 -19.43 8.49 76.71
CA SER A 735 -18.69 9.40 77.59
C SER A 735 -19.59 10.42 78.29
N SER A 736 -19.23 10.83 79.52
CA SER A 736 -19.92 11.89 80.27
C SER A 736 -19.58 13.29 79.72
N SER A 737 -20.41 14.29 80.03
CA SER A 737 -20.23 15.67 79.53
C SER A 737 -18.82 16.25 79.78
N THR A 738 -18.18 15.88 80.89
CA THR A 738 -16.82 16.33 81.25
C THR A 738 -15.70 15.56 80.55
N MET A 739 -15.96 14.34 80.07
CA MET A 739 -14.94 13.42 79.54
C MET A 739 -15.03 13.22 78.02
N VAL A 740 -16.12 13.62 77.35
CA VAL A 740 -16.34 13.48 75.89
C VAL A 740 -15.18 14.04 75.05
N PHE A 741 -14.45 15.02 75.56
CA PHE A 741 -13.34 15.66 74.84
C PHE A 741 -12.17 14.72 74.52
N LEU A 742 -11.84 13.79 75.42
CA LEU A 742 -10.71 12.87 75.23
C LEU A 742 -10.93 11.87 74.07
N PRO A 743 -12.05 11.13 74.00
CA PRO A 743 -12.36 10.28 72.86
C PRO A 743 -12.59 11.10 71.59
N TYR A 744 -13.16 12.31 71.68
CA TYR A 744 -13.25 13.20 70.52
C TYR A 744 -11.87 13.54 69.96
N TRP A 745 -10.91 13.88 70.81
CA TRP A 745 -9.58 14.24 70.33
C TRP A 745 -8.87 13.07 69.65
N THR A 746 -9.09 11.85 70.15
CA THR A 746 -8.56 10.63 69.54
C THR A 746 -9.21 10.40 68.16
N PHE A 747 -10.54 10.50 68.10
CA PHE A 747 -11.31 10.41 66.85
C PHE A 747 -10.89 11.47 65.82
N ALA A 748 -10.74 12.72 66.25
CA ALA A 748 -10.40 13.83 65.36
C ALA A 748 -9.01 13.67 64.74
N LYS A 749 -8.04 13.10 65.48
CA LYS A 749 -6.72 12.78 64.94
C LYS A 749 -6.77 11.74 63.82
N ALA A 750 -7.63 10.73 63.94
CA ALA A 750 -7.74 9.65 62.96
C ALA A 750 -8.60 10.03 61.73
N HIS A 751 -9.65 10.83 61.91
CA HIS A 751 -10.67 11.06 60.89
C HIS A 751 -10.92 12.53 60.51
N GLY A 752 -10.10 13.46 61.03
CA GLY A 752 -10.24 14.90 60.82
C GLY A 752 -11.19 15.56 61.81
N ALA A 753 -11.29 16.90 61.77
CA ALA A 753 -12.01 17.66 62.81
C ALA A 753 -13.51 17.32 62.90
N GLN A 754 -14.19 17.10 61.77
CA GLN A 754 -15.58 16.61 61.69
C GLN A 754 -16.55 17.31 62.66
N LEU A 755 -16.40 18.62 62.83
CA LEU A 755 -17.12 19.38 63.86
C LEU A 755 -18.65 19.30 63.69
N GLY A 756 -19.13 19.24 62.45
CA GLY A 756 -20.56 19.10 62.15
C GLY A 756 -21.14 17.74 62.56
N PHE A 757 -20.33 16.67 62.53
CA PHE A 757 -20.75 15.36 63.01
C PHE A 757 -20.74 15.31 64.54
N LEU A 758 -19.69 15.83 65.19
CA LEU A 758 -19.63 15.95 66.65
C LEU A 758 -20.84 16.73 67.19
N GLU A 759 -21.16 17.87 66.59
CA GLU A 759 -22.29 18.70 67.00
C GLU A 759 -23.61 17.96 66.91
N ALA A 760 -23.84 17.22 65.81
CA ALA A 760 -25.04 16.40 65.63
C ALA A 760 -25.13 15.29 66.69
N LEU A 761 -24.03 14.58 66.95
CA LEU A 761 -23.97 13.48 67.90
C LEU A 761 -24.23 13.93 69.34
N VAL A 762 -23.60 15.02 69.76
CA VAL A 762 -23.75 15.58 71.11
C VAL A 762 -25.16 16.17 71.31
N LYS A 763 -25.74 16.80 70.27
CA LYS A 763 -27.12 17.30 70.31
C LYS A 763 -28.17 16.18 70.34
N ALA A 764 -27.88 15.03 69.73
CA ALA A 764 -28.82 13.91 69.63
C ALA A 764 -29.14 13.30 71.01
N ARG A 765 -28.19 13.36 71.95
CA ARG A 765 -28.29 12.86 73.32
C ARG A 765 -29.29 13.64 74.17
N ASP A 766 -30.10 12.93 74.96
CA ASP A 766 -31.09 13.55 75.85
C ASP A 766 -30.58 13.88 77.25
N ASP A 767 -29.42 13.35 77.65
CA ASP A 767 -28.76 13.63 78.94
C ASP A 767 -27.95 14.93 78.95
N LEU A 768 -27.60 15.49 77.78
CA LEU A 768 -26.79 16.69 77.65
C LEU A 768 -27.64 17.94 77.46
N LYS A 769 -27.39 18.98 78.27
CA LYS A 769 -28.08 20.27 78.13
C LYS A 769 -27.40 21.12 77.07
N LYS A 770 -28.11 22.14 76.57
CA LYS A 770 -27.61 23.08 75.57
C LYS A 770 -26.30 23.77 75.98
N ASP A 771 -26.13 24.05 77.28
CA ASP A 771 -24.91 24.65 77.81
C ASP A 771 -23.73 23.68 77.75
N ASP A 772 -23.95 22.40 78.08
CA ASP A 772 -22.94 21.34 77.97
C ASP A 772 -22.49 21.17 76.51
N VAL A 773 -23.45 21.13 75.57
CA VAL A 773 -23.15 21.05 74.12
C VAL A 773 -22.29 22.23 73.68
N SER A 774 -22.62 23.45 74.12
CA SER A 774 -21.88 24.65 73.76
C SER A 774 -20.45 24.63 74.30
N ALA A 775 -20.26 24.20 75.56
CA ALA A 775 -18.95 24.07 76.19
C ALA A 775 -18.05 23.01 75.52
N ILE A 776 -18.63 21.85 75.15
CA ILE A 776 -17.93 20.79 74.42
C ILE A 776 -17.49 21.29 73.05
N MET A 777 -18.39 21.96 72.30
CA MET A 777 -18.09 22.49 70.97
C MET A 777 -17.08 23.63 71.00
N GLU A 778 -17.10 24.51 72.01
CA GLU A 778 -16.09 25.56 72.18
C GLU A 778 -14.70 24.96 72.44
N SER A 779 -14.62 23.96 73.32
CA SER A 779 -13.38 23.25 73.62
C SER A 779 -12.82 22.55 72.38
N ALA A 780 -13.69 21.87 71.61
CA ALA A 780 -13.34 21.23 70.35
C ALA A 780 -12.82 22.23 69.31
N ARG A 781 -13.57 23.32 69.06
CA ARG A 781 -13.20 24.38 68.09
C ARG A 781 -11.88 25.06 68.46
N ARG A 782 -11.66 25.35 69.75
CA ARG A 782 -10.42 25.95 70.24
C ARG A 782 -9.23 25.06 69.93
N LYS A 783 -9.32 23.76 70.26
CA LYS A 783 -8.20 22.83 70.05
C LYS A 783 -7.95 22.54 68.57
N VAL A 784 -9.00 22.36 67.77
CA VAL A 784 -8.89 22.23 66.30
C VAL A 784 -8.16 23.44 65.70
N LYS A 785 -8.51 24.66 66.13
CA LYS A 785 -7.85 25.89 65.68
C LYS A 785 -6.39 26.00 66.14
N THR A 786 -6.06 25.55 67.36
CA THR A 786 -4.68 25.56 67.88
C THR A 786 -3.78 24.58 67.14
N GLU A 787 -4.30 23.43 66.75
CA GLU A 787 -3.54 22.33 66.13
C GLU A 787 -3.62 22.35 64.59
N GLY A 788 -4.38 23.28 64.00
CA GLY A 788 -4.48 23.44 62.54
C GLY A 788 -5.18 22.28 61.82
N LEU A 789 -6.04 21.53 62.52
CA LEU A 789 -6.71 20.36 61.96
C LEU A 789 -7.77 20.77 60.91
N GLN A 790 -7.69 20.27 59.69
CA GLN A 790 -8.67 20.53 58.63
C GLN A 790 -9.82 19.49 58.66
N ASP A 791 -10.95 19.84 58.02
CA ASP A 791 -12.17 19.01 58.02
C ASP A 791 -12.10 17.81 57.04
N LEU A 792 -11.09 17.69 56.18
CA LEU A 792 -11.00 16.60 55.20
C LEU A 792 -9.56 16.13 54.92
N VAL A 793 -9.42 14.80 55.04
CA VAL A 793 -8.33 13.88 54.65
C VAL A 793 -7.09 13.84 55.57
N PRO A 794 -6.70 12.65 56.09
CA PRO A 794 -5.37 12.43 56.70
C PRO A 794 -4.23 12.76 55.72
N GLU A 795 -3.01 12.97 56.23
CA GLU A 795 -1.83 13.32 55.41
C GLU A 795 -1.54 12.31 54.25
N ASP A 796 -2.10 11.10 54.30
CA ASP A 796 -1.90 10.01 53.34
C ASP A 796 -2.80 10.05 52.08
N GLY A 797 -3.74 11.01 51.98
CA GLY A 797 -4.55 11.20 50.76
C GLY A 797 -5.68 10.19 50.52
N VAL A 798 -5.85 9.16 51.36
CA VAL A 798 -6.92 8.15 51.22
C VAL A 798 -8.23 8.64 51.88
N PRO A 799 -9.38 8.62 51.18
CA PRO A 799 -10.66 9.00 51.76
C PRO A 799 -11.10 8.03 52.88
N THR A 800 -11.19 8.52 54.12
CA THR A 800 -11.70 7.76 55.27
C THR A 800 -13.22 7.54 55.17
N VAL A 801 -13.76 6.54 55.88
CA VAL A 801 -15.22 6.31 56.00
C VAL A 801 -15.96 7.59 56.39
N MET A 802 -15.43 8.35 57.36
CA MET A 802 -16.02 9.64 57.78
C MET A 802 -16.01 10.70 56.68
N SER A 803 -14.99 10.73 55.81
CA SER A 803 -14.97 11.64 54.65
C SER A 803 -16.08 11.30 53.65
N ARG A 804 -16.35 10.00 53.44
CA ARG A 804 -17.45 9.53 52.56
C ARG A 804 -18.82 9.79 53.19
N VAL A 805 -18.96 9.67 54.51
CA VAL A 805 -20.17 10.07 55.25
C VAL A 805 -20.39 11.58 55.14
N ALA A 806 -19.35 12.39 55.26
CA ALA A 806 -19.43 13.84 55.12
C ALA A 806 -19.87 14.26 53.72
N GLN A 807 -19.38 13.58 52.67
CA GLN A 807 -19.80 13.79 51.28
C GLN A 807 -21.24 13.31 51.01
N SER A 808 -21.61 12.14 51.53
CA SER A 808 -22.93 11.54 51.29
C SER A 808 -24.06 12.25 52.04
N TYR A 809 -23.75 12.89 53.18
CA TYR A 809 -24.75 13.50 54.08
C TYR A 809 -24.44 14.97 54.43
N GLY A 810 -23.49 15.60 53.74
CA GLY A 810 -23.23 17.04 53.83
C GLY A 810 -24.30 17.83 53.08
N GLY A 811 -24.67 19.03 53.59
CA GLY A 811 -25.80 19.84 53.11
C GLY A 811 -25.68 20.45 51.70
N GLY A 812 -25.00 19.80 50.76
CA GLY A 812 -24.92 20.20 49.35
C GLY A 812 -25.44 19.09 48.43
N GLY A 813 -26.61 19.31 47.82
CA GLY A 813 -27.07 18.71 46.56
C GLY A 813 -26.77 17.23 46.30
N PHE A 814 -27.71 16.37 46.68
CA PHE A 814 -27.80 14.98 46.23
C PHE A 814 -28.01 14.94 44.71
N GLY A 815 -27.00 14.57 43.91
CA GLY A 815 -27.25 14.32 42.48
C GLY A 815 -26.08 14.04 41.53
N SER A 816 -24.86 14.59 41.71
CA SER A 816 -23.88 14.56 40.59
C SER A 816 -22.49 13.97 40.86
N ASN A 817 -22.08 13.74 42.12
CA ASN A 817 -20.63 13.57 42.40
C ASN A 817 -20.18 12.16 42.84
N LEU A 818 -21.07 11.16 42.92
CA LEU A 818 -20.62 9.79 43.21
C LEU A 818 -19.90 9.13 42.02
N LEU A 819 -20.06 9.67 40.81
CA LEU A 819 -19.36 9.22 39.59
C LEU A 819 -18.02 9.95 39.35
N ALA A 820 -17.65 10.95 40.15
CA ALA A 820 -16.48 11.79 39.87
C ALA A 820 -15.18 11.30 40.55
N ASN A 821 -15.25 10.39 41.52
CA ASN A 821 -14.08 9.90 42.27
C ASN A 821 -13.55 8.54 41.81
N LEU A 822 -14.05 8.01 40.68
CA LEU A 822 -13.46 6.86 39.99
C LEU A 822 -12.95 7.33 38.64
N GLY A 823 -11.70 7.80 38.60
CA GLY A 823 -10.75 7.62 37.50
C GLY A 823 -11.10 7.99 36.05
N VAL A 824 -12.29 8.49 35.70
CA VAL A 824 -12.60 8.86 34.32
C VAL A 824 -12.11 10.28 34.08
N SER A 825 -10.88 10.39 33.57
CA SER A 825 -10.46 11.53 32.77
C SER A 825 -11.53 11.79 31.70
N ARG A 826 -12.35 12.82 31.90
CA ARG A 826 -13.10 13.42 30.80
C ARG A 826 -12.06 14.08 29.90
N GLY A 827 -11.70 13.38 28.84
CA GLY A 827 -11.05 14.00 27.69
C GLY A 827 -11.99 15.05 27.11
N ASP A 828 -11.51 16.29 27.02
CA ASP A 828 -12.11 17.33 26.20
C ASP A 828 -12.13 16.86 24.73
N GLY A 829 -13.33 16.73 24.18
CA GLY A 829 -13.66 16.50 22.78
C GLY A 829 -14.98 17.18 22.46
#